data_AF-A0A2G7GC80-F1
#
_entry.id   AF-A0A2G7GC80-F1
#
_cell.length_a   1.000
_cell.length_b   1.000
_cell.length_c   1.000
_cell.angle_alpha   90.00
_cell.angle_beta   90.00
_cell.angle_gamma   90.00
#
_symmetry.space_group_name_H-M   'P 1'
#
loop_
_entity.id
_entity.type
_entity.pdbx_description
1 polymer ?
#
loop_
_entity_poly.entity_id
_entity_poly.type
_entity_poly.pdbx_seq_one_letter_code
_entity_poly.pdbx_strand_id
1 'polypeptide(L)'
;MSNATRFDLSREEIIARYRQRIHKGDRTKLSKHELEQLVLHFIDRLKLLNSPDEIKALCTAEIQLLEEGYPQATIAGNQIPLYRRLIEDAISTDTLLLTNENSHLVTWTKRNTGELGQTQEHFALDYLKYDQATYQQIRGEGTAANNSRQDNLQPVPLQRYLDTATELLASNDERHKAIAIAALTGRRHTEVISKGHFQLTHHPYLLHFQGQQKKQMGEDEAAPGFDILTLVPASQVLEGIERFRTLPAIEQLEGVDSKDPRIRVLNTRIDREVKQLFQDTGIMPVLAGKKTVSIHRLRGVYGAIAVHFFCPPTKHEHRFLQHYLGHVLDQQQAAPNSIATSHYFHYRLVNEQGQPLEGQGVLLDAKALPPLNQDEVQLELTQPIPQAESITSLEAVEPVSPAQPVQVEPEPTKLTSEASSKTTSHESEPAITSSNNDSTSNDMTLAPRQHSLLRIFKDEHDRWRQVLDALCPEHNNQQEKTSALLQWVEARLNSSTGASPATNAAIPEPEMVEVKSRASIATEQTTQHDSTHQDRTSLVADSAITTVVVDQARTLSWLTGRIEALEAELAKLQEQREQAIALVGQSSQLQQEIEHLKTENRQLQQAAARFEAAKAALLGNERPTPAPAASPTGGASSAPGSNSILREYDQVQEQSQQQQVSDTTNTAPTQISDIATPKPARSGGAKDRAKRIFAAICEWNQQHPQDTWAITVGLLEETFGINRKAAKEFVREHQNLIDEHHAQIGVDNQRGHNRGKDAAALKAFVQRFNPSSDRFLG
;
A
#
# COMPACT_ATOMS: atom_id res chain seq x y z
N MET A 1 22.12 26.08 22.93
CA MET A 1 21.71 27.31 22.21
C MET A 1 20.43 26.99 21.45
N SER A 2 19.53 27.95 21.24
CA SER A 2 18.21 27.68 20.66
C SER A 2 18.29 27.37 19.16
N ASN A 3 17.66 26.27 18.75
CA ASN A 3 17.29 26.05 17.35
C ASN A 3 16.07 26.93 17.06
N ALA A 4 16.31 28.21 16.72
CA ALA A 4 15.26 29.05 16.15
C ALA A 4 14.76 28.39 14.86
N THR A 5 13.44 28.17 14.75
CA THR A 5 12.80 27.55 13.58
C THR A 5 13.12 28.36 12.33
N ARG A 6 14.10 27.92 11.55
CA ARG A 6 14.52 28.64 10.36
C ARG A 6 13.50 28.41 9.25
N PHE A 7 12.65 29.41 9.06
CA PHE A 7 11.78 29.49 7.90
C PHE A 7 12.62 29.85 6.68
N ASP A 8 12.68 28.94 5.71
CA ASP A 8 13.40 29.15 4.44
C ASP A 8 12.55 29.94 3.43
N LEU A 9 11.24 30.09 3.69
CA LEU A 9 10.24 30.82 2.91
C LEU A 9 9.17 31.42 3.84
N SER A 10 8.57 32.55 3.46
CA SER A 10 7.37 33.06 4.15
C SER A 10 6.14 32.20 3.84
N ARG A 11 5.14 32.24 4.73
CA ARG A 11 3.85 31.56 4.51
C ARG A 11 3.15 32.07 3.24
N GLU A 12 3.22 33.37 3.01
CA GLU A 12 2.63 34.08 1.87
C GLU A 12 3.33 33.70 0.57
N GLU A 13 4.66 33.54 0.57
CA GLU A 13 5.40 33.00 -0.57
C GLU A 13 4.99 31.56 -0.90
N ILE A 14 4.83 30.71 0.12
CA ILE A 14 4.40 29.31 -0.07
C ILE A 14 2.99 29.29 -0.68
N ILE A 15 2.06 30.09 -0.15
CA ILE A 15 0.67 30.19 -0.65
C ILE A 15 0.63 30.78 -2.07
N ALA A 16 1.44 31.81 -2.36
CA ALA A 16 1.52 32.40 -3.70
C ALA A 16 2.07 31.40 -4.74
N ARG A 17 3.12 30.65 -4.40
CA ARG A 17 3.67 29.57 -5.24
C ARG A 17 2.64 28.47 -5.43
N TYR A 18 1.98 28.02 -4.37
CA TYR A 18 0.92 27.02 -4.39
C TYR A 18 -0.22 27.39 -5.35
N ARG A 19 -0.80 28.59 -5.19
CA ARG A 19 -1.85 29.13 -6.08
C ARG A 19 -1.38 29.30 -7.52
N GLN A 20 -0.14 29.73 -7.74
CA GLN A 20 0.44 29.78 -9.08
C GLN A 20 0.53 28.38 -9.73
N ARG A 21 0.92 27.35 -8.97
CA ARG A 21 0.96 25.94 -9.45
C ARG A 21 -0.42 25.32 -9.58
N ILE A 22 -1.43 25.80 -8.84
CA ILE A 22 -2.84 25.46 -9.10
C ILE A 22 -3.24 25.98 -10.48
N HIS A 23 -3.10 27.29 -10.71
CA HIS A 23 -3.48 27.96 -11.96
C HIS A 23 -2.75 27.42 -13.19
N LYS A 24 -1.45 27.11 -13.09
CA LYS A 24 -0.65 26.48 -14.16
C LYS A 24 -1.04 25.02 -14.48
N GLY A 25 -1.92 24.39 -13.71
CA GLY A 25 -2.27 22.98 -13.87
C GLY A 25 -1.20 21.99 -13.39
N ASP A 26 -0.12 22.45 -12.75
CA ASP A 26 1.03 21.62 -12.36
C ASP A 26 0.63 20.38 -11.55
N ARG A 27 1.29 19.24 -11.80
CA ARG A 27 1.04 17.98 -11.07
C ARG A 27 1.35 18.07 -9.57
N THR A 28 2.25 18.96 -9.17
CA THR A 28 2.72 19.15 -7.79
C THR A 28 2.37 20.55 -7.34
N LYS A 29 1.40 20.71 -6.43
CA LYS A 29 0.97 22.04 -5.95
C LYS A 29 1.90 22.57 -4.86
N LEU A 30 2.00 21.88 -3.72
CA LEU A 30 3.10 22.01 -2.76
C LEU A 30 4.13 20.89 -2.97
N SER A 31 5.41 21.22 -2.84
CA SER A 31 6.45 20.21 -2.58
C SER A 31 6.42 19.76 -1.11
N LYS A 32 7.08 18.64 -0.77
CA LYS A 32 7.14 18.14 0.61
C LYS A 32 7.69 19.18 1.59
N HIS A 33 8.77 19.86 1.23
CA HIS A 33 9.40 20.88 2.08
C HIS A 33 8.52 22.13 2.22
N GLU A 34 7.87 22.61 1.15
CA GLU A 34 6.92 23.74 1.26
C GLU A 34 5.71 23.38 2.13
N LEU A 35 5.21 22.14 2.07
CA LEU A 35 4.15 21.65 2.95
C LEU A 35 4.62 21.57 4.42
N GLU A 36 5.82 21.04 4.68
CA GLU A 36 6.37 20.97 6.04
C GLU A 36 6.64 22.38 6.62
N GLN A 37 7.11 23.32 5.81
CA GLN A 37 7.23 24.73 6.21
C GLN A 37 5.86 25.38 6.45
N LEU A 38 4.85 25.09 5.64
CA LEU A 38 3.48 25.61 5.84
C LEU A 38 2.86 25.13 7.17
N VAL A 39 3.13 23.87 7.55
CA VAL A 39 2.74 23.31 8.86
C VAL A 39 3.46 24.02 10.01
N LEU A 40 4.77 24.28 9.88
CA LEU A 40 5.51 25.03 10.91
C LEU A 40 4.98 26.46 11.08
N HIS A 41 4.65 27.14 9.97
CA HIS A 41 3.97 28.45 10.00
C HIS A 41 2.56 28.38 10.61
N PHE A 42 1.86 27.26 10.49
CA PHE A 42 0.57 27.04 11.14
C PHE A 42 0.73 26.82 12.65
N ILE A 43 1.73 26.05 13.08
CA ILE A 43 2.05 25.83 14.49
C ILE A 43 2.48 27.13 15.17
N ASP A 44 3.31 27.95 14.53
CA ASP A 44 3.71 29.26 15.08
C ASP A 44 2.51 30.22 15.23
N ARG A 45 1.47 30.08 14.39
CA ARG A 45 0.20 30.81 14.56
C ARG A 45 -0.65 30.26 15.71
N LEU A 46 -0.66 28.94 15.96
CA LEU A 46 -1.37 28.35 17.10
C LEU A 46 -0.84 28.86 18.45
N LYS A 47 0.47 29.13 18.57
CA LYS A 47 1.10 29.68 19.80
C LYS A 47 0.55 31.04 20.24
N LEU A 48 -0.19 31.73 19.36
CA LEU A 48 -0.77 33.05 19.60
C LEU A 48 -2.29 32.98 19.89
N LEU A 49 -2.90 31.80 19.88
CA LEU A 49 -4.35 31.62 20.02
C LEU A 49 -4.69 30.81 21.27
N ASN A 50 -5.49 31.42 22.15
CA ASN A 50 -6.02 30.78 23.36
C ASN A 50 -7.54 30.57 23.30
N SER A 51 -8.23 31.02 22.24
CA SER A 51 -9.67 30.77 22.07
C SER A 51 -9.93 29.50 21.24
N PRO A 52 -10.78 28.56 21.71
CA PRO A 52 -11.18 27.39 20.93
C PRO A 52 -11.78 27.76 19.57
N ASP A 53 -12.59 28.81 19.49
CA ASP A 53 -13.21 29.24 18.24
C ASP A 53 -12.21 29.86 17.25
N GLU A 54 -11.16 30.55 17.74
CA GLU A 54 -10.08 31.06 16.87
C GLU A 54 -9.20 29.91 16.35
N ILE A 55 -8.87 28.94 17.22
CA ILE A 55 -8.14 27.72 16.84
C ILE A 55 -8.95 26.93 15.79
N LYS A 56 -10.28 26.82 15.98
CA LYS A 56 -11.21 26.19 15.04
C LYS A 56 -11.24 26.91 13.70
N ALA A 57 -11.40 28.23 13.71
CA ALA A 57 -11.39 29.05 12.50
C ALA A 57 -10.07 28.94 11.73
N LEU A 58 -8.93 28.90 12.45
CA LEU A 58 -7.61 28.65 11.86
C LEU A 58 -7.51 27.25 11.23
N CYS A 59 -7.98 26.19 11.91
CA CYS A 59 -8.02 24.84 11.35
C CYS A 59 -8.90 24.75 10.09
N THR A 60 -10.08 25.38 10.10
CA THR A 60 -10.99 25.44 8.95
C THR A 60 -10.35 26.18 7.77
N ALA A 61 -9.72 27.34 8.01
CA ALA A 61 -9.04 28.09 6.97
C ALA A 61 -7.84 27.35 6.36
N GLU A 62 -7.13 26.54 7.15
CA GLU A 62 -6.03 25.70 6.67
C GLU A 62 -6.51 24.53 5.79
N ILE A 63 -7.64 23.91 6.15
CA ILE A 63 -8.27 22.87 5.32
C ILE A 63 -8.76 23.48 4.00
N GLN A 64 -9.48 24.60 4.05
CA GLN A 64 -9.97 25.31 2.86
C GLN A 64 -8.82 25.73 1.92
N LEU A 65 -7.71 26.22 2.47
CA LEU A 65 -6.49 26.51 1.70
C LEU A 65 -5.98 25.27 0.96
N LEU A 66 -5.96 24.10 1.61
CA LEU A 66 -5.50 22.86 0.96
C LEU A 66 -6.48 22.32 -0.09
N GLU A 67 -7.78 22.59 0.06
CA GLU A 67 -8.83 22.21 -0.90
C GLU A 67 -8.74 22.98 -2.23
N GLU A 68 -8.10 24.16 -2.27
CA GLU A 68 -7.84 24.91 -3.52
C GLU A 68 -7.07 24.10 -4.57
N GLY A 69 -6.31 23.08 -4.16
CA GLY A 69 -5.39 22.32 -5.03
C GLY A 69 -5.30 20.82 -4.77
N TYR A 70 -6.00 20.27 -3.78
CA TYR A 70 -6.00 18.84 -3.46
C TYR A 70 -7.42 18.30 -3.23
N PRO A 71 -7.77 17.11 -3.75
CA PRO A 71 -9.03 16.44 -3.39
C PRO A 71 -9.06 16.10 -1.89
N GLN A 72 -10.23 16.17 -1.27
CA GLN A 72 -10.45 15.89 0.16
C GLN A 72 -9.85 14.54 0.60
N ALA A 73 -10.03 13.47 -0.19
CA ALA A 73 -9.42 12.16 0.06
C ALA A 73 -7.88 12.18 0.14
N THR A 74 -7.22 13.11 -0.56
CA THR A 74 -5.77 13.32 -0.46
C THR A 74 -5.43 14.03 0.84
N ILE A 75 -6.15 15.11 1.17
CA ILE A 75 -5.95 15.94 2.37
C ILE A 75 -6.16 15.10 3.63
N ALA A 76 -7.27 14.37 3.70
CA ALA A 76 -7.63 13.46 4.78
C ALA A 76 -6.62 12.33 4.99
N GLY A 77 -6.02 11.82 3.90
CA GLY A 77 -5.10 10.68 3.95
C GLY A 77 -3.61 11.02 4.10
N ASN A 78 -3.20 12.26 3.83
CA ASN A 78 -1.76 12.63 3.79
C ASN A 78 -1.46 13.96 4.49
N GLN A 79 -2.15 15.05 4.14
CA GLN A 79 -1.88 16.38 4.70
C GLN A 79 -2.29 16.45 6.18
N ILE A 80 -3.55 16.17 6.52
CA ILE A 80 -4.04 16.21 7.90
C ILE A 80 -3.19 15.34 8.84
N PRO A 81 -2.86 14.06 8.51
CA PRO A 81 -1.93 13.26 9.30
C PRO A 81 -0.52 13.84 9.46
N LEU A 82 -0.01 14.62 8.49
CA LEU A 82 1.28 15.31 8.62
C LEU A 82 1.18 16.53 9.55
N TYR A 83 0.12 17.33 9.43
CA TYR A 83 -0.13 18.46 10.34
C TYR A 83 -0.27 17.97 11.79
N ARG A 84 -1.17 17.01 12.03
CA ARG A 84 -1.41 16.41 13.35
C ARG A 84 -0.12 15.93 13.99
N ARG A 85 0.66 15.10 13.28
CA ARG A 85 1.94 14.60 13.76
C ARG A 85 2.94 15.71 14.10
N LEU A 86 3.00 16.78 13.32
CA LEU A 86 3.90 17.90 13.62
C LEU A 86 3.40 18.78 14.77
N ILE A 87 2.09 18.79 15.05
CA ILE A 87 1.50 19.40 16.27
C ILE A 87 1.82 18.52 17.49
N GLU A 88 1.69 17.20 17.36
CA GLU A 88 2.08 16.20 18.37
C GLU A 88 3.61 16.28 18.67
N ASP A 89 4.45 16.35 17.63
CA ASP A 89 5.90 16.59 17.72
C ASP A 89 6.20 17.96 18.40
N ALA A 90 5.38 19.00 18.18
CA ALA A 90 5.57 20.33 18.77
C ALA A 90 5.11 20.42 20.24
N ILE A 91 4.08 19.68 20.63
CA ILE A 91 3.61 19.58 22.02
C ILE A 91 4.65 18.81 22.85
N SER A 92 5.10 17.64 22.35
CA SER A 92 6.09 16.79 23.02
C SER A 92 7.51 17.38 23.10
N THR A 93 7.76 18.52 22.46
CA THR A 93 9.03 19.28 22.53
C THR A 93 8.87 20.65 23.18
N ASP A 94 7.78 20.87 23.94
CA ASP A 94 7.41 22.14 24.60
C ASP A 94 7.37 23.37 23.66
N THR A 95 7.34 23.13 22.35
CA THR A 95 7.32 24.17 21.31
C THR A 95 5.91 24.77 21.17
N LEU A 96 4.87 23.98 21.43
CA LEU A 96 3.47 24.41 21.56
C LEU A 96 2.96 24.02 22.96
N LEU A 97 2.99 24.98 23.88
CA LEU A 97 2.59 24.76 25.28
C LEU A 97 1.07 24.55 25.39
N LEU A 98 0.67 23.54 26.17
CA LEU A 98 -0.73 23.29 26.52
C LEU A 98 -1.16 24.19 27.68
N THR A 99 -2.31 24.84 27.53
CA THR A 99 -2.95 25.66 28.57
C THR A 99 -4.41 25.24 28.72
N ASN A 100 -5.05 25.59 29.84
CA ASN A 100 -6.49 25.35 30.06
C ASN A 100 -7.40 26.11 29.07
N GLU A 101 -6.83 26.98 28.23
CA GLU A 101 -7.53 27.80 27.25
C GLU A 101 -7.39 27.20 25.83
N ASN A 102 -6.20 26.71 25.47
CA ASN A 102 -5.91 26.15 24.14
C ASN A 102 -6.03 24.60 24.05
N SER A 103 -6.34 23.92 25.16
CA SER A 103 -6.40 22.46 25.25
C SER A 103 -7.54 21.94 26.13
N HIS A 104 -7.81 20.64 26.06
CA HIS A 104 -8.87 19.95 26.79
C HIS A 104 -8.46 18.53 27.19
N LEU A 105 -9.17 17.93 28.15
CA LEU A 105 -8.96 16.55 28.56
C LEU A 105 -9.70 15.58 27.62
N VAL A 106 -8.95 14.70 26.97
CA VAL A 106 -9.45 13.61 26.13
C VAL A 106 -9.36 12.30 26.92
N THR A 107 -10.52 11.69 27.18
CA THR A 107 -10.62 10.31 27.67
C THR A 107 -10.42 9.32 26.53
N TRP A 108 -9.52 8.37 26.69
CA TRP A 108 -9.28 7.29 25.72
C TRP A 108 -9.40 5.90 26.36
N THR A 109 -9.60 4.89 25.52
CA THR A 109 -9.60 3.47 25.91
C THR A 109 -8.61 2.71 25.03
N LYS A 110 -7.60 2.05 25.62
CA LYS A 110 -6.70 1.17 24.89
C LYS A 110 -7.50 -0.04 24.38
N ARG A 111 -7.63 -0.16 23.05
CA ARG A 111 -8.46 -1.21 22.40
C ARG A 111 -8.10 -2.64 22.79
N ASN A 112 -6.84 -2.89 23.16
CA ASN A 112 -6.34 -4.24 23.44
C ASN A 112 -6.51 -4.64 24.92
N THR A 113 -6.58 -3.68 25.84
CA THR A 113 -6.59 -3.92 27.29
C THR A 113 -7.86 -3.44 27.99
N GLY A 114 -8.70 -2.64 27.33
CA GLY A 114 -9.85 -1.97 27.94
C GLY A 114 -9.46 -0.83 28.90
N GLU A 115 -8.17 -0.59 29.09
CA GLU A 115 -7.62 0.40 30.02
C GLU A 115 -8.06 1.82 29.62
N LEU A 116 -8.73 2.49 30.56
CA LEU A 116 -9.13 3.89 30.45
C LEU A 116 -7.98 4.81 30.88
N GLY A 117 -7.71 5.81 30.07
CA GLY A 117 -6.76 6.87 30.38
C GLY A 117 -7.28 8.25 30.00
N GLN A 118 -6.55 9.27 30.43
CA GLN A 118 -6.78 10.65 30.07
C GLN A 118 -5.48 11.26 29.57
N THR A 119 -5.58 12.14 28.57
CA THR A 119 -4.48 13.00 28.14
C THR A 119 -5.02 14.41 27.88
N GLN A 120 -4.14 15.41 27.85
CA GLN A 120 -4.49 16.79 27.54
C GLN A 120 -4.13 17.06 26.07
N GLU A 121 -5.12 17.34 25.22
CA GLU A 121 -4.91 17.59 23.79
C GLU A 121 -5.24 19.04 23.41
N HIS A 122 -4.36 19.64 22.62
CA HIS A 122 -4.56 20.96 22.02
C HIS A 122 -5.77 20.94 21.06
N PHE A 123 -6.66 21.92 21.10
CA PHE A 123 -7.90 21.95 20.30
C PHE A 123 -7.68 21.79 18.79
N ALA A 124 -6.51 22.17 18.27
CA ALA A 124 -6.14 21.96 16.87
C ALA A 124 -6.09 20.47 16.48
N LEU A 125 -5.75 19.56 17.40
CA LEU A 125 -5.83 18.11 17.16
C LEU A 125 -7.28 17.62 17.08
N ASP A 126 -8.26 18.39 17.55
CA ASP A 126 -9.66 18.02 17.46
C ASP A 126 -10.40 18.70 16.30
N TYR A 127 -10.00 19.93 15.92
CA TYR A 127 -10.62 20.67 14.80
C TYR A 127 -9.94 20.46 13.44
N LEU A 128 -8.68 20.01 13.39
CA LEU A 128 -7.99 19.71 12.13
C LEU A 128 -8.31 18.29 11.62
N LYS A 129 -9.60 18.05 11.36
CA LYS A 129 -10.16 16.82 10.80
C LYS A 129 -11.43 17.15 10.01
N TYR A 130 -11.77 16.34 9.00
CA TYR A 130 -13.07 16.43 8.36
C TYR A 130 -14.19 15.91 9.28
N ASP A 131 -15.45 16.21 8.94
CA ASP A 131 -16.59 15.65 9.65
C ASP A 131 -16.78 14.15 9.37
N GLN A 132 -17.66 13.50 10.15
CA GLN A 132 -17.90 12.07 10.02
C GLN A 132 -18.49 11.71 8.65
N ALA A 133 -19.35 12.56 8.07
CA ALA A 133 -19.98 12.32 6.78
C ALA A 133 -18.95 12.31 5.64
N THR A 134 -18.06 13.30 5.58
CA THR A 134 -16.96 13.36 4.60
C THR A 134 -16.03 12.16 4.74
N TYR A 135 -15.65 11.77 5.97
CA TYR A 135 -14.87 10.55 6.19
C TYR A 135 -15.63 9.27 5.82
N GLN A 136 -16.96 9.23 5.91
CA GLN A 136 -17.78 8.11 5.42
C GLN A 136 -17.81 8.08 3.88
N GLN A 137 -18.02 9.22 3.21
CA GLN A 137 -18.00 9.33 1.75
C GLN A 137 -16.65 8.89 1.17
N ILE A 138 -15.53 9.44 1.66
CA ILE A 138 -14.18 9.10 1.20
C ILE A 138 -13.90 7.59 1.33
N ARG A 139 -14.41 6.95 2.39
CA ARG A 139 -14.32 5.49 2.57
C ARG A 139 -15.26 4.73 1.60
N GLY A 140 -16.48 5.22 1.39
CA GLY A 140 -17.44 4.66 0.43
C GLY A 140 -16.89 4.65 -1.00
N GLU A 141 -16.33 5.77 -1.47
CA GLU A 141 -15.64 5.88 -2.76
C GLU A 141 -14.46 4.90 -2.85
N GLY A 142 -13.64 4.81 -1.80
CA GLY A 142 -12.50 3.89 -1.72
C GLY A 142 -12.91 2.41 -1.78
N THR A 143 -14.01 2.05 -1.11
CA THR A 143 -14.60 0.71 -1.13
C THR A 143 -15.24 0.37 -2.48
N ALA A 144 -16.08 1.25 -3.04
CA ALA A 144 -16.69 1.06 -4.35
C ALA A 144 -15.63 0.88 -5.45
N ALA A 145 -14.58 1.70 -5.43
CA ALA A 145 -13.43 1.56 -6.32
C ALA A 145 -12.58 0.32 -6.04
N ASN A 146 -12.72 -0.37 -4.88
CA ASN A 146 -12.11 -1.66 -4.62
C ASN A 146 -12.97 -2.81 -5.16
N ASN A 147 -14.26 -2.83 -4.80
CA ASN A 147 -15.22 -3.83 -5.25
C ASN A 147 -15.19 -3.94 -6.78
N SER A 148 -15.29 -2.81 -7.48
CA SER A 148 -15.19 -2.75 -8.95
C SER A 148 -13.91 -3.39 -9.54
N ARG A 149 -12.80 -3.44 -8.79
CA ARG A 149 -11.57 -4.15 -9.21
C ARG A 149 -11.54 -5.63 -8.79
N GLN A 150 -12.30 -6.02 -7.78
CA GLN A 150 -12.54 -7.43 -7.43
C GLN A 150 -13.50 -8.06 -8.45
N ASP A 151 -14.52 -7.31 -8.89
CA ASP A 151 -15.47 -7.72 -9.94
C ASP A 151 -14.80 -7.83 -11.33
N ASN A 152 -13.67 -7.13 -11.54
CA ASN A 152 -12.94 -7.07 -12.81
C ASN A 152 -11.49 -7.58 -12.66
N LEU A 153 -11.34 -8.82 -12.15
CA LEU A 153 -10.03 -9.45 -11.92
C LEU A 153 -9.14 -9.47 -13.19
N GLN A 154 -7.94 -8.94 -13.04
CA GLN A 154 -7.01 -8.80 -14.17
C GLN A 154 -6.14 -10.05 -14.38
N PRO A 155 -5.93 -10.52 -15.62
CA PRO A 155 -5.13 -11.72 -15.89
C PRO A 155 -3.63 -11.48 -15.63
N VAL A 156 -2.96 -12.51 -15.11
CA VAL A 156 -1.48 -12.57 -14.97
C VAL A 156 -1.00 -13.97 -15.40
N PRO A 157 -0.07 -14.10 -16.37
CA PRO A 157 0.47 -15.38 -16.79
C PRO A 157 1.38 -15.95 -15.70
N LEU A 158 1.00 -17.09 -15.12
CA LEU A 158 1.63 -17.65 -13.93
C LEU A 158 3.13 -17.95 -14.14
N GLN A 159 3.45 -18.77 -15.14
CA GLN A 159 4.82 -19.25 -15.37
C GLN A 159 5.77 -18.07 -15.60
N ARG A 160 5.43 -17.21 -16.57
CA ARG A 160 6.22 -16.01 -16.93
C ARG A 160 6.43 -15.05 -15.76
N TYR A 161 5.47 -14.93 -14.82
CA TYR A 161 5.66 -14.14 -13.59
C TYR A 161 6.70 -14.78 -12.65
N LEU A 162 6.64 -16.10 -12.46
CA LEU A 162 7.58 -16.84 -11.62
C LEU A 162 8.99 -16.92 -12.23
N ASP A 163 9.11 -17.12 -13.54
CA ASP A 163 10.39 -17.10 -14.26
C ASP A 163 11.08 -15.74 -14.07
N THR A 164 10.36 -14.66 -14.34
CA THR A 164 10.84 -13.28 -14.17
C THR A 164 11.25 -13.01 -12.73
N ALA A 165 10.46 -13.43 -11.75
CA ALA A 165 10.80 -13.26 -10.34
C ALA A 165 12.04 -14.08 -9.94
N THR A 166 12.26 -15.25 -10.54
CA THR A 166 13.41 -16.13 -10.25
C THR A 166 14.70 -15.61 -10.90
N GLU A 167 14.63 -15.12 -12.15
CA GLU A 167 15.75 -14.44 -12.81
C GLU A 167 16.20 -13.20 -12.03
N LEU A 168 15.25 -12.38 -11.58
CA LEU A 168 15.52 -11.18 -10.78
C LEU A 168 16.09 -11.52 -9.39
N LEU A 169 15.78 -12.70 -8.83
CA LEU A 169 16.37 -13.18 -7.57
C LEU A 169 17.86 -13.54 -7.75
N ALA A 170 18.22 -14.12 -8.90
CA ALA A 170 19.61 -14.43 -9.25
C ALA A 170 20.43 -13.17 -9.56
N SER A 171 19.82 -12.15 -10.16
CA SER A 171 20.46 -10.89 -10.57
C SER A 171 21.25 -10.19 -9.45
N ASN A 172 22.40 -9.59 -9.77
CA ASN A 172 23.26 -8.88 -8.81
C ASN A 172 22.83 -7.43 -8.52
N ASP A 173 21.74 -6.95 -9.12
CA ASP A 173 21.22 -5.60 -8.91
C ASP A 173 20.32 -5.52 -7.67
N GLU A 174 20.50 -4.49 -6.82
CA GLU A 174 19.76 -4.38 -5.57
C GLU A 174 18.25 -4.15 -5.79
N ARG A 175 17.88 -3.52 -6.91
CA ARG A 175 16.48 -3.26 -7.26
C ARG A 175 15.81 -4.56 -7.71
N HIS A 176 16.50 -5.36 -8.51
CA HIS A 176 16.01 -6.65 -9.00
C HIS A 176 15.78 -7.63 -7.85
N LYS A 177 16.75 -7.81 -6.93
CA LYS A 177 16.58 -8.66 -5.76
C LYS A 177 15.42 -8.19 -4.86
N ALA A 178 15.33 -6.88 -4.58
CA ALA A 178 14.23 -6.34 -3.77
C ALA A 178 12.83 -6.61 -4.39
N ILE A 179 12.73 -6.55 -5.72
CA ILE A 179 11.52 -6.87 -6.48
C ILE A 179 11.20 -8.37 -6.41
N ALA A 180 12.19 -9.23 -6.65
CA ALA A 180 12.05 -10.69 -6.59
C ALA A 180 11.59 -11.17 -5.21
N ILE A 181 12.26 -10.72 -4.14
CA ILE A 181 11.92 -11.11 -2.77
C ILE A 181 10.49 -10.65 -2.43
N ALA A 182 10.09 -9.43 -2.81
CA ALA A 182 8.73 -8.94 -2.59
C ALA A 182 7.67 -9.71 -3.41
N ALA A 183 8.00 -10.15 -4.62
CA ALA A 183 7.13 -10.98 -5.47
C ALA A 183 6.96 -12.41 -4.93
N LEU A 184 8.03 -13.01 -4.41
CA LEU A 184 8.10 -14.42 -3.99
C LEU A 184 7.67 -14.65 -2.54
N THR A 185 7.72 -13.65 -1.66
CA THR A 185 7.33 -13.73 -0.22
C THR A 185 6.07 -12.93 0.11
N GLY A 186 5.61 -12.10 -0.82
CA GLY A 186 4.55 -11.11 -0.60
C GLY A 186 4.89 -10.05 0.46
N ARG A 187 6.11 -9.98 1.00
CA ARG A 187 6.48 -8.94 1.99
C ARG A 187 6.44 -7.55 1.35
N ARG A 188 6.16 -6.52 2.15
CA ARG A 188 6.23 -5.13 1.69
C ARG A 188 7.69 -4.79 1.39
N HIS A 189 7.94 -3.93 0.41
CA HIS A 189 9.30 -3.54 0.01
C HIS A 189 10.14 -2.98 1.18
N THR A 190 9.54 -2.28 2.14
CA THR A 190 10.23 -1.81 3.37
C THR A 190 10.44 -2.89 4.42
N GLU A 191 9.65 -3.97 4.41
CA GLU A 191 9.93 -5.18 5.20
C GLU A 191 11.15 -5.88 4.57
N VAL A 192 11.15 -6.09 3.26
CA VAL A 192 12.31 -6.63 2.51
C VAL A 192 13.58 -5.79 2.73
N ILE A 193 13.53 -4.47 2.48
CA ILE A 193 14.72 -3.60 2.46
C ILE A 193 15.33 -3.41 3.85
N SER A 194 14.57 -3.10 4.90
CA SER A 194 15.19 -2.61 6.16
C SER A 194 14.75 -3.24 7.49
N LYS A 195 13.61 -3.95 7.58
CA LYS A 195 13.09 -4.43 8.89
C LYS A 195 12.82 -5.94 8.99
N GLY A 196 12.78 -6.64 7.86
CA GLY A 196 12.40 -8.04 7.76
C GLY A 196 13.55 -8.99 8.03
N HIS A 197 13.36 -9.86 9.02
CA HIS A 197 14.22 -10.99 9.32
C HIS A 197 13.53 -12.27 8.84
N PHE A 198 14.31 -13.21 8.29
CA PHE A 198 13.82 -14.43 7.65
C PHE A 198 14.67 -15.61 8.07
N GLN A 199 14.04 -16.74 8.37
CA GLN A 199 14.71 -18.00 8.75
C GLN A 199 14.02 -19.19 8.06
N LEU A 200 14.76 -20.27 7.81
CA LEU A 200 14.16 -21.50 7.29
C LEU A 200 13.27 -22.18 8.34
N THR A 201 12.15 -22.74 7.87
CA THR A 201 11.35 -23.72 8.63
C THR A 201 11.70 -25.13 8.15
N HIS A 202 11.08 -26.16 8.75
CA HIS A 202 11.16 -27.53 8.23
C HIS A 202 10.38 -27.75 6.92
N HIS A 203 9.50 -26.84 6.52
CA HIS A 203 8.68 -26.99 5.31
C HIS A 203 9.34 -26.26 4.12
N PRO A 204 9.51 -26.91 2.95
CA PRO A 204 10.30 -26.38 1.83
C PRO A 204 9.73 -25.13 1.14
N TYR A 205 8.53 -24.68 1.51
CA TYR A 205 7.90 -23.44 1.02
C TYR A 205 7.45 -22.49 2.15
N LEU A 206 7.99 -22.64 3.37
CA LEU A 206 7.75 -21.70 4.47
C LEU A 206 9.06 -21.11 5.00
N LEU A 207 9.09 -19.78 5.15
CA LEU A 207 10.08 -19.04 5.94
C LEU A 207 9.41 -18.50 7.21
N HIS A 208 10.10 -18.57 8.34
CA HIS A 208 9.70 -17.82 9.53
C HIS A 208 10.08 -16.35 9.33
N PHE A 209 9.16 -15.42 9.59
CA PHE A 209 9.33 -13.99 9.32
C PHE A 209 9.02 -13.11 10.53
N GLN A 210 9.91 -12.14 10.79
CA GLN A 210 9.79 -11.14 11.86
C GLN A 210 9.99 -9.72 11.31
N GLY A 211 9.46 -8.72 12.01
CA GLY A 211 9.52 -7.30 11.58
C GLY A 211 8.32 -6.80 10.78
N GLN A 212 7.12 -7.36 11.01
CA GLN A 212 5.88 -7.01 10.32
C GLN A 212 5.47 -5.55 10.56
N GLN A 213 5.50 -4.73 9.50
CA GLN A 213 5.14 -3.31 9.61
C GLN A 213 3.62 -3.10 9.78
N LYS A 214 3.25 -1.94 10.32
CA LYS A 214 1.86 -1.53 10.63
C LYS A 214 1.12 -2.39 11.67
N LYS A 215 1.84 -3.15 12.50
CA LYS A 215 1.40 -3.42 13.88
C LYS A 215 2.19 -2.50 14.82
N GLN A 216 1.52 -1.97 15.84
CA GLN A 216 2.12 -1.39 17.04
C GLN A 216 1.70 -2.31 18.19
N MET A 217 2.66 -2.86 18.92
CA MET A 217 2.46 -3.70 20.11
C MET A 217 3.18 -2.96 21.23
N GLY A 218 2.43 -2.23 22.07
CA GLY A 218 3.01 -1.27 23.01
C GLY A 218 3.95 -0.25 22.34
N GLU A 219 4.92 0.23 23.11
CA GLU A 219 6.10 0.94 22.62
C GLU A 219 7.35 0.03 22.58
N ASP A 220 7.38 -1.03 23.40
CA ASP A 220 8.53 -1.92 23.60
C ASP A 220 8.39 -3.35 23.02
N GLU A 221 7.21 -3.79 22.58
CA GLU A 221 7.03 -5.16 22.07
C GLU A 221 7.26 -5.25 20.55
N ALA A 222 8.21 -6.10 20.14
CA ALA A 222 8.33 -6.52 18.76
C ALA A 222 7.12 -7.36 18.34
N ALA A 223 6.50 -7.04 17.20
CA ALA A 223 5.38 -7.84 16.68
C ALA A 223 5.83 -9.30 16.45
N PRO A 224 5.06 -10.31 16.93
CA PRO A 224 5.50 -11.70 16.97
C PRO A 224 5.81 -12.25 15.57
N GLY A 225 6.82 -13.12 15.51
CA GLY A 225 7.19 -13.83 14.30
C GLY A 225 6.12 -14.84 13.87
N PHE A 226 6.00 -15.04 12.57
CA PHE A 226 5.04 -15.97 11.98
C PHE A 226 5.53 -16.48 10.63
N ASP A 227 5.02 -17.64 10.22
CA ASP A 227 5.48 -18.31 9.01
C ASP A 227 4.79 -17.74 7.77
N ILE A 228 5.56 -17.61 6.68
CA ILE A 228 5.11 -17.03 5.41
C ILE A 228 5.43 -17.97 4.25
N LEU A 229 4.49 -18.08 3.31
CA LEU A 229 4.68 -18.87 2.10
C LEU A 229 5.72 -18.23 1.16
N THR A 230 6.51 -19.08 0.51
CA THR A 230 7.34 -18.71 -0.64
C THR A 230 6.77 -19.35 -1.92
N LEU A 231 6.80 -18.62 -3.04
CA LEU A 231 6.29 -19.14 -4.33
C LEU A 231 7.27 -20.07 -5.06
N VAL A 232 8.52 -20.11 -4.61
CA VAL A 232 9.60 -21.04 -5.01
C VAL A 232 10.26 -21.57 -3.71
N PRO A 233 11.13 -22.59 -3.74
CA PRO A 233 11.68 -23.20 -2.53
C PRO A 233 12.30 -22.18 -1.56
N ALA A 234 11.96 -22.32 -0.27
CA ALA A 234 12.31 -21.37 0.79
C ALA A 234 13.83 -21.16 0.93
N SER A 235 14.62 -22.20 0.68
CA SER A 235 16.09 -22.14 0.64
C SER A 235 16.62 -21.21 -0.45
N GLN A 236 16.09 -21.30 -1.67
CA GLN A 236 16.44 -20.43 -2.79
C GLN A 236 16.06 -18.97 -2.50
N VAL A 237 14.91 -18.74 -1.85
CA VAL A 237 14.49 -17.40 -1.43
C VAL A 237 15.41 -16.84 -0.33
N LEU A 238 15.79 -17.65 0.67
CA LEU A 238 16.70 -17.19 1.74
C LEU A 238 18.10 -16.90 1.21
N GLU A 239 18.67 -17.76 0.35
CA GLU A 239 19.94 -17.52 -0.35
C GLU A 239 19.91 -16.20 -1.14
N GLY A 240 18.77 -15.88 -1.76
CA GLY A 240 18.53 -14.59 -2.42
C GLY A 240 18.44 -13.39 -1.46
N ILE A 241 17.88 -13.58 -0.26
CA ILE A 241 17.78 -12.57 0.80
C ILE A 241 19.15 -12.30 1.44
N GLU A 242 19.94 -13.34 1.72
CA GLU A 242 21.29 -13.23 2.27
C GLU A 242 22.23 -12.49 1.30
N ARG A 243 22.20 -12.86 0.01
CA ARG A 243 22.90 -12.14 -1.06
C ARG A 243 22.36 -10.73 -1.32
N PHE A 244 21.16 -10.40 -0.86
CA PHE A 244 20.60 -9.05 -0.94
C PHE A 244 21.06 -8.18 0.24
N ARG A 245 21.13 -8.75 1.46
CA ARG A 245 21.65 -8.10 2.67
C ARG A 245 23.12 -7.68 2.52
N THR A 246 23.95 -8.51 1.88
CA THR A 246 25.38 -8.23 1.66
C THR A 246 25.69 -7.23 0.53
N LEU A 247 24.68 -6.67 -0.15
CA LEU A 247 24.91 -5.58 -1.11
C LEU A 247 25.19 -4.27 -0.35
N PRO A 248 26.30 -3.54 -0.60
CA PRO A 248 26.66 -2.33 0.16
C PRO A 248 25.62 -1.19 0.12
N ALA A 249 24.73 -1.20 -0.87
CA ALA A 249 23.62 -0.25 -0.97
C ALA A 249 22.42 -0.60 -0.07
N ILE A 250 22.38 -1.82 0.50
CA ILE A 250 21.30 -2.39 1.30
C ILE A 250 21.74 -2.59 2.76
N GLU A 251 22.97 -3.04 2.98
CA GLU A 251 23.62 -3.10 4.31
C GLU A 251 23.46 -1.78 5.07
N GLN A 252 23.75 -0.64 4.41
CA GLN A 252 23.60 0.72 4.96
C GLN A 252 22.15 1.15 5.23
N LEU A 253 21.16 0.30 4.93
CA LEU A 253 19.72 0.53 5.07
C LEU A 253 19.07 -0.39 6.11
N GLU A 254 19.82 -1.28 6.78
CA GLU A 254 19.29 -2.10 7.87
C GLU A 254 18.80 -1.25 9.05
N GLY A 255 17.65 -1.61 9.64
CA GLY A 255 16.96 -0.86 10.69
C GLY A 255 16.32 0.47 10.24
N VAL A 256 16.78 1.06 9.13
CA VAL A 256 16.40 2.40 8.67
C VAL A 256 14.90 2.51 8.41
N ASP A 257 14.28 3.60 8.87
CA ASP A 257 12.84 3.78 8.73
C ASP A 257 12.38 4.07 7.29
N SER A 258 11.18 3.60 6.98
CA SER A 258 10.40 3.87 5.76
C SER A 258 10.37 5.33 5.29
N LYS A 259 10.49 6.30 6.21
CA LYS A 259 10.48 7.74 5.92
C LYS A 259 11.83 8.29 5.43
N ASP A 260 12.94 7.57 5.63
CA ASP A 260 14.29 8.02 5.29
C ASP A 260 14.41 8.37 3.79
N PRO A 261 15.07 9.50 3.42
CA PRO A 261 15.28 9.88 2.03
C PRO A 261 15.93 8.80 1.15
N ARG A 262 16.85 7.99 1.69
CA ARG A 262 17.55 6.90 1.00
C ARG A 262 16.57 5.79 0.60
N ILE A 263 15.79 5.30 1.56
CA ILE A 263 14.72 4.31 1.34
C ILE A 263 13.74 4.85 0.28
N ARG A 264 13.30 6.11 0.40
CA ARG A 264 12.37 6.73 -0.57
C ARG A 264 12.96 6.85 -1.98
N VAL A 265 14.24 7.15 -2.13
CA VAL A 265 14.92 7.20 -3.43
C VAL A 265 15.05 5.79 -4.03
N LEU A 266 15.43 4.79 -3.23
CA LEU A 266 15.51 3.39 -3.68
C LEU A 266 14.14 2.87 -4.12
N ASN A 267 13.09 3.09 -3.33
CA ASN A 267 11.70 2.73 -3.68
C ASN A 267 11.25 3.38 -5.00
N THR A 268 11.64 4.63 -5.25
CA THR A 268 11.31 5.35 -6.50
C THR A 268 12.01 4.73 -7.72
N ARG A 269 13.22 4.18 -7.56
CA ARG A 269 13.89 3.40 -8.60
C ARG A 269 13.23 2.04 -8.80
N ILE A 270 12.95 1.33 -7.70
CA ILE A 270 12.27 0.04 -7.69
C ILE A 270 10.92 0.10 -8.42
N ASP A 271 10.05 1.08 -8.13
CA ASP A 271 8.76 1.22 -8.84
C ASP A 271 8.93 1.50 -10.35
N ARG A 272 10.06 2.11 -10.76
CA ARG A 272 10.41 2.27 -12.18
C ARG A 272 10.81 0.93 -12.81
N GLU A 273 11.68 0.15 -12.16
CA GLU A 273 12.04 -1.18 -12.68
C GLU A 273 10.82 -2.12 -12.69
N VAL A 274 9.95 -2.10 -11.68
CA VAL A 274 8.68 -2.87 -11.69
C VAL A 274 7.81 -2.51 -12.89
N LYS A 275 7.71 -1.22 -13.24
CA LYS A 275 7.02 -0.82 -14.48
C LYS A 275 7.70 -1.45 -15.71
N GLN A 276 9.02 -1.33 -15.82
CA GLN A 276 9.75 -1.84 -16.99
C GLN A 276 9.71 -3.38 -17.11
N LEU A 277 9.81 -4.09 -15.99
CA LEU A 277 9.94 -5.56 -15.94
C LEU A 277 8.60 -6.30 -15.93
N PHE A 278 7.54 -5.73 -15.34
CA PHE A 278 6.23 -6.40 -15.22
C PHE A 278 5.12 -5.71 -16.02
N GLN A 279 5.08 -4.38 -16.09
CA GLN A 279 4.01 -3.67 -16.81
C GLN A 279 4.30 -3.59 -18.30
N ASP A 280 5.46 -3.06 -18.67
CA ASP A 280 5.81 -2.77 -20.07
C ASP A 280 6.12 -4.05 -20.87
N THR A 281 6.40 -5.16 -20.17
CA THR A 281 6.48 -6.53 -20.71
C THR A 281 5.12 -7.22 -20.89
N GLY A 282 4.04 -6.64 -20.35
CA GLY A 282 2.69 -7.22 -20.38
C GLY A 282 2.44 -8.37 -19.40
N ILE A 283 3.30 -8.58 -18.39
CA ILE A 283 3.07 -9.60 -17.34
C ILE A 283 1.97 -9.14 -16.36
N MET A 284 1.92 -7.84 -16.06
CA MET A 284 0.96 -7.25 -15.13
C MET A 284 0.24 -6.04 -15.74
N PRO A 285 -1.07 -6.12 -16.02
CA PRO A 285 -1.86 -4.98 -16.42
C PRO A 285 -2.05 -3.95 -15.28
N VAL A 286 -2.29 -2.70 -15.66
CA VAL A 286 -2.54 -1.60 -14.71
C VAL A 286 -4.00 -1.64 -14.25
N LEU A 287 -4.20 -1.78 -12.94
CA LEU A 287 -5.55 -1.82 -12.35
C LEU A 287 -6.32 -0.50 -12.57
N ALA A 288 -7.65 -0.59 -12.70
CA ALA A 288 -8.54 0.56 -12.83
C ALA A 288 -8.31 1.61 -11.73
N GLY A 289 -8.22 2.88 -12.14
CA GLY A 289 -7.91 4.01 -11.27
C GLY A 289 -6.45 4.08 -10.78
N LYS A 290 -5.51 3.37 -11.42
CA LYS A 290 -4.06 3.47 -11.20
C LYS A 290 -3.35 3.95 -12.48
N LYS A 291 -2.13 4.46 -12.33
CA LYS A 291 -1.32 5.02 -13.44
C LYS A 291 -0.17 4.13 -13.86
N THR A 292 0.30 3.27 -12.96
CA THR A 292 1.31 2.24 -13.21
C THR A 292 1.07 1.04 -12.29
N VAL A 293 1.71 -0.09 -12.61
CA VAL A 293 2.06 -1.11 -11.61
C VAL A 293 3.10 -0.51 -10.64
N SER A 294 3.10 -0.97 -9.39
CA SER A 294 4.08 -0.63 -8.36
C SER A 294 4.43 -1.87 -7.56
N ILE A 295 5.56 -1.89 -6.84
CA ILE A 295 6.02 -3.08 -6.09
C ILE A 295 4.96 -3.60 -5.10
N HIS A 296 4.10 -2.73 -4.58
CA HIS A 296 2.99 -3.14 -3.70
C HIS A 296 1.93 -4.00 -4.40
N ARG A 297 1.83 -3.97 -5.74
CA ARG A 297 0.91 -4.81 -6.51
C ARG A 297 1.40 -6.25 -6.65
N LEU A 298 2.71 -6.50 -6.55
CA LEU A 298 3.29 -7.85 -6.54
C LEU A 298 2.73 -8.69 -5.37
N ARG A 299 2.48 -8.06 -4.21
CA ARG A 299 1.79 -8.70 -3.05
C ARG A 299 0.35 -9.13 -3.35
N GLY A 300 -0.30 -8.54 -4.36
CA GLY A 300 -1.62 -8.98 -4.86
C GLY A 300 -1.53 -10.22 -5.72
N VAL A 301 -0.56 -10.25 -6.66
CA VAL A 301 -0.30 -11.43 -7.48
C VAL A 301 0.18 -12.60 -6.64
N TYR A 302 1.11 -12.36 -5.70
CA TYR A 302 1.50 -13.32 -4.66
C TYR A 302 0.29 -13.92 -3.95
N GLY A 303 -0.73 -13.12 -3.62
CA GLY A 303 -1.95 -13.62 -2.99
C GLY A 303 -2.70 -14.63 -3.87
N ALA A 304 -2.86 -14.34 -5.17
CA ALA A 304 -3.47 -15.26 -6.12
C ALA A 304 -2.65 -16.54 -6.31
N ILE A 305 -1.32 -16.45 -6.43
CA ILE A 305 -0.43 -17.62 -6.60
C ILE A 305 -0.40 -18.47 -5.32
N ALA A 306 -0.29 -17.85 -4.15
CA ALA A 306 -0.30 -18.58 -2.87
C ALA A 306 -1.64 -19.30 -2.64
N VAL A 307 -2.77 -18.72 -3.08
CA VAL A 307 -4.07 -19.41 -3.06
C VAL A 307 -4.09 -20.59 -4.02
N HIS A 308 -3.71 -20.38 -5.28
CA HIS A 308 -3.68 -21.42 -6.32
C HIS A 308 -2.78 -22.60 -5.94
N PHE A 309 -1.58 -22.34 -5.40
CA PHE A 309 -0.63 -23.37 -5.00
C PHE A 309 -0.97 -24.05 -3.65
N PHE A 310 -1.46 -23.30 -2.66
CA PHE A 310 -1.40 -23.76 -1.26
C PHE A 310 -2.68 -23.58 -0.44
N CYS A 311 -3.76 -22.96 -0.95
CA CYS A 311 -5.02 -22.88 -0.19
C CYS A 311 -5.79 -24.20 -0.32
N PRO A 312 -6.14 -24.89 0.79
CA PRO A 312 -6.99 -26.07 0.71
C PRO A 312 -8.37 -25.71 0.11
N PRO A 313 -8.97 -26.56 -0.73
CA PRO A 313 -10.29 -26.31 -1.33
C PRO A 313 -11.43 -26.24 -0.29
N THR A 314 -11.18 -26.72 0.94
CA THR A 314 -12.08 -26.59 2.10
C THR A 314 -11.96 -25.25 2.83
N LYS A 315 -10.99 -24.38 2.47
CA LYS A 315 -10.67 -23.15 3.21
C LYS A 315 -10.88 -21.90 2.35
N HIS A 316 -11.66 -20.96 2.88
CA HIS A 316 -11.95 -19.70 2.18
C HIS A 316 -10.69 -18.83 2.00
N GLU A 317 -10.40 -18.43 0.75
CA GLU A 317 -9.19 -17.71 0.34
C GLU A 317 -8.83 -16.52 1.24
N HIS A 318 -9.81 -15.67 1.57
CA HIS A 318 -9.61 -14.51 2.46
C HIS A 318 -9.09 -14.90 3.86
N ARG A 319 -9.55 -16.01 4.43
CA ARG A 319 -9.10 -16.53 5.74
C ARG A 319 -7.70 -17.13 5.66
N PHE A 320 -7.38 -17.79 4.54
CA PHE A 320 -6.05 -18.30 4.24
C PHE A 320 -5.04 -17.15 4.06
N LEU A 321 -5.33 -16.20 3.16
CA LEU A 321 -4.40 -15.14 2.79
C LEU A 321 -4.16 -14.12 3.92
N GLN A 322 -5.17 -13.80 4.75
CA GLN A 322 -4.98 -12.81 5.83
C GLN A 322 -3.95 -13.25 6.90
N HIS A 323 -3.79 -14.57 7.10
CA HIS A 323 -2.79 -15.14 8.00
C HIS A 323 -1.38 -14.91 7.42
N TYR A 324 -1.10 -15.43 6.21
CA TYR A 324 0.21 -15.29 5.59
C TYR A 324 0.60 -13.85 5.23
N LEU A 325 -0.37 -12.94 5.07
CA LEU A 325 -0.11 -11.50 4.94
C LEU A 325 0.08 -10.78 6.29
N GLY A 326 0.00 -11.47 7.42
CA GLY A 326 0.22 -10.92 8.76
C GLY A 326 -0.82 -9.91 9.22
N HIS A 327 -2.04 -9.96 8.65
CA HIS A 327 -3.14 -9.07 9.02
C HIS A 327 -3.84 -9.53 10.31
N VAL A 328 -3.81 -10.83 10.58
CA VAL A 328 -4.15 -11.47 11.86
C VAL A 328 -2.96 -12.37 12.19
N LEU A 329 -2.34 -12.18 13.35
CA LEU A 329 -1.21 -13.02 13.84
C LEU A 329 -1.62 -13.85 15.04
N ASP A 330 -2.48 -13.26 15.85
CA ASP A 330 -3.07 -13.81 17.06
C ASP A 330 -3.99 -14.97 16.65
N GLN A 331 -3.81 -16.16 17.22
CA GLN A 331 -4.47 -17.42 16.80
C GLN A 331 -5.99 -17.48 17.13
N GLN A 332 -6.61 -16.32 17.35
CA GLN A 332 -8.04 -16.19 17.60
C GLN A 332 -8.83 -16.55 16.33
N GLN A 333 -9.33 -17.79 16.26
CA GLN A 333 -10.25 -18.24 15.21
C GLN A 333 -11.49 -17.31 15.11
N ALA A 334 -11.93 -16.75 16.23
CA ALA A 334 -13.01 -15.78 16.35
C ALA A 334 -12.69 -14.37 15.79
N ALA A 335 -11.43 -14.04 15.48
CA ALA A 335 -11.07 -12.71 14.96
C ALA A 335 -11.82 -12.43 13.63
N PRO A 336 -12.29 -11.19 13.39
CA PRO A 336 -13.00 -10.84 12.16
C PRO A 336 -12.10 -10.91 10.92
N ASN A 337 -12.71 -11.05 9.75
CA ASN A 337 -11.99 -10.95 8.48
C ASN A 337 -11.38 -9.55 8.34
N SER A 338 -10.06 -9.47 8.16
CA SER A 338 -9.37 -8.18 8.05
C SER A 338 -9.64 -7.53 6.70
N ILE A 339 -10.37 -6.40 6.72
CA ILE A 339 -10.74 -5.59 5.53
C ILE A 339 -9.53 -5.28 4.66
N ALA A 340 -8.34 -5.11 5.26
CA ALA A 340 -7.09 -4.87 4.53
C ALA A 340 -6.73 -5.96 3.51
N THR A 341 -7.24 -7.19 3.68
CA THR A 341 -6.98 -8.32 2.77
C THR A 341 -7.75 -8.20 1.44
N SER A 342 -8.93 -7.56 1.44
CA SER A 342 -9.73 -7.30 0.22
C SER A 342 -8.94 -6.50 -0.86
N HIS A 343 -7.96 -5.70 -0.45
CA HIS A 343 -7.14 -4.88 -1.35
C HIS A 343 -6.09 -5.67 -2.17
N TYR A 344 -6.01 -6.99 -2.01
CA TYR A 344 -5.07 -7.86 -2.73
C TYR A 344 -5.75 -8.75 -3.79
N PHE A 345 -7.06 -9.02 -3.68
CA PHE A 345 -7.86 -9.81 -4.62
C PHE A 345 -8.22 -9.02 -5.90
N HIS A 346 -7.21 -8.73 -6.72
CA HIS A 346 -7.36 -7.91 -7.93
C HIS A 346 -6.88 -8.61 -9.22
N TYR A 347 -6.42 -9.84 -9.10
CA TYR A 347 -5.77 -10.59 -10.17
C TYR A 347 -6.33 -12.01 -10.24
N ARG A 348 -6.40 -12.56 -11.46
CA ARG A 348 -6.66 -13.98 -11.75
C ARG A 348 -5.47 -14.54 -12.52
N LEU A 349 -5.13 -15.80 -12.29
CA LEU A 349 -4.01 -16.45 -12.97
C LEU A 349 -4.46 -17.01 -14.31
N VAL A 350 -3.55 -17.01 -15.28
CA VAL A 350 -3.73 -17.65 -16.58
C VAL A 350 -2.53 -18.51 -16.98
N ASN A 351 -2.77 -19.51 -17.82
CA ASN A 351 -1.72 -20.28 -18.49
C ASN A 351 -1.06 -19.46 -19.63
N GLU A 352 -0.09 -20.04 -20.32
CA GLU A 352 0.62 -19.40 -21.44
C GLU A 352 -0.33 -19.05 -22.61
N GLN A 353 -1.41 -19.81 -22.76
CA GLN A 353 -2.47 -19.65 -23.76
C GLN A 353 -3.51 -18.60 -23.34
N GLY A 354 -3.36 -17.95 -22.17
CA GLY A 354 -4.25 -16.91 -21.66
C GLY A 354 -5.57 -17.43 -21.07
N GLN A 355 -5.74 -18.74 -20.94
CA GLN A 355 -6.90 -19.37 -20.32
C GLN A 355 -6.79 -19.31 -18.79
N PRO A 356 -7.90 -19.19 -18.03
CA PRO A 356 -7.87 -19.21 -16.58
C PRO A 356 -7.21 -20.47 -16.02
N LEU A 357 -6.43 -20.32 -14.94
CA LEU A 357 -6.03 -21.45 -14.10
C LEU A 357 -7.10 -21.66 -13.03
N GLU A 358 -7.79 -22.79 -13.13
CA GLU A 358 -8.83 -23.21 -12.19
C GLU A 358 -8.25 -24.25 -11.22
N GLY A 359 -8.45 -24.03 -9.91
CA GLY A 359 -7.91 -24.89 -8.85
C GLY A 359 -7.27 -24.09 -7.71
N GLN A 360 -7.41 -24.61 -6.49
CA GLN A 360 -6.77 -24.12 -5.27
C GLN A 360 -5.95 -25.26 -4.66
N GLY A 361 -4.80 -24.95 -4.05
CA GLY A 361 -4.00 -25.95 -3.34
C GLY A 361 -3.24 -26.94 -4.23
N VAL A 362 -2.94 -26.61 -5.49
CA VAL A 362 -2.39 -27.57 -6.49
C VAL A 362 -1.00 -28.13 -6.16
N LEU A 363 -0.31 -27.64 -5.12
CA LEU A 363 0.94 -28.19 -4.60
C LEU A 363 0.79 -28.93 -3.26
N LEU A 364 -0.40 -28.93 -2.64
CA LEU A 364 -0.64 -29.54 -1.32
C LEU A 364 -0.41 -31.06 -1.32
N ASP A 365 -0.87 -31.78 -2.34
CA ASP A 365 -0.75 -33.24 -2.41
C ASP A 365 0.71 -33.73 -2.40
N ALA A 366 1.64 -32.89 -2.85
CA ALA A 366 3.08 -33.15 -2.80
C ALA A 366 3.78 -32.49 -1.59
N LYS A 367 3.19 -31.43 -1.01
CA LYS A 367 3.83 -30.50 -0.06
C LYS A 367 2.79 -29.94 0.93
N ALA A 368 2.13 -30.84 1.67
CA ALA A 368 1.09 -30.48 2.62
C ALA A 368 1.62 -29.48 3.66
N LEU A 369 0.90 -28.37 3.84
CA LEU A 369 1.27 -27.35 4.82
C LEU A 369 1.08 -27.86 6.25
N PRO A 370 1.91 -27.41 7.21
CA PRO A 370 1.62 -27.58 8.63
C PRO A 370 0.22 -27.03 8.97
N PRO A 371 -0.53 -27.68 9.87
CA PRO A 371 -1.84 -27.19 10.28
C PRO A 371 -1.69 -25.82 10.95
N LEU A 372 -2.54 -24.88 10.52
CA LEU A 372 -2.49 -23.48 10.97
C LEU A 372 -3.06 -23.27 12.38
N ASN A 373 -3.64 -24.32 12.96
CA ASN A 373 -3.97 -24.46 14.37
C ASN A 373 -3.15 -25.65 14.89
N GLN A 374 -2.47 -25.54 16.05
CA GLN A 374 -1.84 -26.72 16.66
C GLN A 374 -2.86 -27.64 17.35
N ASP A 375 -4.08 -27.15 17.60
CA ASP A 375 -5.13 -27.84 18.36
C ASP A 375 -6.06 -28.75 17.52
N GLU A 376 -5.90 -28.81 16.19
CA GLU A 376 -6.72 -29.71 15.34
C GLU A 376 -6.35 -31.21 15.50
N VAL A 377 -5.33 -31.53 16.31
CA VAL A 377 -4.87 -32.90 16.61
C VAL A 377 -5.50 -33.46 17.91
N GLN A 378 -6.83 -33.34 18.06
CA GLN A 378 -7.60 -34.00 19.13
C GLN A 378 -8.92 -34.64 18.66
N LEU A 379 -8.96 -35.17 17.43
CA LEU A 379 -10.07 -35.98 16.92
C LEU A 379 -9.64 -37.29 16.22
N GLU A 380 -8.61 -37.96 16.74
CA GLU A 380 -8.41 -39.40 16.49
C GLU A 380 -8.76 -40.23 17.74
N LEU A 381 -9.33 -41.41 17.54
CA LEU A 381 -9.91 -42.20 18.64
C LEU A 381 -8.84 -42.87 19.49
N THR A 382 -8.91 -42.64 20.80
CA THR A 382 -8.09 -43.32 21.80
C THR A 382 -8.40 -44.82 21.83
N GLN A 383 -7.53 -45.66 21.28
CA GLN A 383 -7.47 -47.09 21.61
C GLN A 383 -6.29 -47.36 22.56
N PRO A 384 -6.48 -48.06 23.69
CA PRO A 384 -5.43 -48.27 24.68
C PRO A 384 -4.45 -49.37 24.25
N ILE A 385 -3.16 -49.04 24.17
CA ILE A 385 -2.07 -50.00 23.99
C ILE A 385 -1.66 -50.56 25.37
N PRO A 386 -1.57 -51.90 25.56
CA PRO A 386 -1.08 -52.50 26.81
C PRO A 386 0.41 -52.23 27.06
N GLN A 387 0.81 -52.13 28.32
CA GLN A 387 2.21 -51.93 28.74
C GLN A 387 2.96 -53.26 28.90
N ALA A 388 4.18 -53.34 28.34
CA ALA A 388 5.29 -54.19 28.77
C ALA A 388 6.57 -53.59 28.16
N GLU A 389 7.38 -52.85 28.93
CA GLU A 389 8.50 -53.32 29.78
C GLU A 389 9.86 -53.20 29.07
N SER A 390 10.82 -52.57 29.74
CA SER A 390 12.12 -52.21 29.18
C SER A 390 13.17 -53.28 29.42
N ILE A 391 13.96 -53.61 28.39
CA ILE A 391 15.24 -54.33 28.54
C ILE A 391 16.33 -53.55 27.80
N THR A 392 17.53 -53.55 28.38
CA THR A 392 18.62 -52.60 28.13
C THR A 392 19.74 -53.15 27.23
N SER A 393 20.60 -52.23 26.77
CA SER A 393 22.05 -52.43 26.49
C SER A 393 22.53 -52.85 25.09
N LEU A 394 23.18 -51.86 24.45
CA LEU A 394 24.59 -51.86 23.99
C LEU A 394 25.05 -52.55 22.67
N GLU A 395 25.95 -51.79 22.04
CA GLU A 395 27.19 -52.16 21.33
C GLU A 395 27.27 -52.54 19.83
N ALA A 396 28.24 -51.85 19.20
CA ALA A 396 29.21 -52.31 18.19
C ALA A 396 28.85 -52.40 16.69
N VAL A 397 29.26 -51.34 15.96
CA VAL A 397 30.23 -51.36 14.84
C VAL A 397 30.14 -52.46 13.77
N GLU A 398 29.84 -52.08 12.53
CA GLU A 398 30.83 -52.10 11.42
C GLU A 398 30.46 -51.15 10.26
N PRO A 399 31.43 -50.63 9.47
CA PRO A 399 31.19 -49.73 8.34
C PRO A 399 31.20 -50.45 6.97
N VAL A 400 30.50 -49.91 5.97
CA VAL A 400 30.58 -50.37 4.58
C VAL A 400 30.96 -49.22 3.63
N SER A 401 31.89 -49.51 2.72
CA SER A 401 32.58 -48.55 1.84
C SER A 401 31.70 -47.93 0.74
N PRO A 402 32.06 -46.75 0.20
CA PRO A 402 31.29 -46.07 -0.84
C PRO A 402 31.41 -46.73 -2.23
N ALA A 403 30.33 -46.69 -3.00
CA ALA A 403 30.33 -47.04 -4.42
C ALA A 403 31.00 -45.94 -5.26
N GLN A 404 31.77 -46.33 -6.29
CA GLN A 404 32.51 -45.42 -7.17
C GLN A 404 31.61 -44.78 -8.26
N PRO A 405 32.00 -43.60 -8.79
CA PRO A 405 31.22 -42.89 -9.80
C PRO A 405 31.31 -43.56 -11.19
N VAL A 406 30.18 -43.59 -11.90
CA VAL A 406 30.12 -43.99 -13.31
C VAL A 406 30.68 -42.87 -14.18
N GLN A 407 31.75 -43.15 -14.93
CA GLN A 407 32.23 -42.28 -16.00
C GLN A 407 31.36 -42.48 -17.25
N VAL A 408 31.02 -41.39 -17.93
CA VAL A 408 30.47 -41.41 -19.29
C VAL A 408 31.35 -40.50 -20.14
N GLU A 409 32.08 -41.10 -21.08
CA GLU A 409 32.95 -40.40 -22.03
C GLU A 409 32.17 -40.03 -23.31
N PRO A 410 32.34 -38.82 -23.88
CA PRO A 410 31.54 -38.38 -25.03
C PRO A 410 32.18 -38.70 -26.39
N GLU A 411 31.41 -39.28 -27.33
CA GLU A 411 31.79 -39.30 -28.76
C GLU A 411 31.20 -38.13 -29.56
N PRO A 412 31.91 -37.60 -30.58
CA PRO A 412 31.52 -36.37 -31.29
C PRO A 412 30.96 -36.58 -32.70
N THR A 413 29.98 -35.75 -33.11
CA THR A 413 29.53 -35.69 -34.52
C THR A 413 29.54 -34.27 -35.09
N LYS A 414 30.68 -33.94 -35.71
CA LYS A 414 30.89 -33.10 -36.93
C LYS A 414 29.96 -31.91 -37.24
N LEU A 415 30.59 -30.75 -37.43
CA LEU A 415 30.05 -29.66 -38.26
C LEU A 415 30.02 -30.04 -39.75
N THR A 416 29.11 -29.42 -40.49
CA THR A 416 29.28 -29.05 -41.92
C THR A 416 28.79 -27.62 -42.14
N SER A 417 29.34 -26.93 -43.14
CA SER A 417 29.17 -25.48 -43.32
C SER A 417 29.26 -25.04 -44.78
N GLU A 418 28.17 -24.52 -45.34
CA GLU A 418 28.05 -23.76 -46.60
C GLU A 418 26.78 -22.88 -46.47
N ALA A 419 26.66 -21.59 -46.79
CA ALA A 419 27.41 -20.57 -47.56
C ALA A 419 26.77 -20.19 -48.92
N SER A 420 26.48 -18.90 -49.12
CA SER A 420 25.84 -18.28 -50.32
C SER A 420 24.37 -18.67 -50.59
N SER A 421 23.53 -17.89 -51.29
CA SER A 421 23.60 -16.53 -51.90
C SER A 421 22.13 -16.05 -52.14
N LYS A 422 21.67 -14.80 -51.93
CA LYS A 422 21.96 -13.48 -52.56
C LYS A 422 20.86 -12.97 -53.53
N THR A 423 19.95 -12.11 -53.04
CA THR A 423 19.13 -11.10 -53.78
C THR A 423 18.49 -10.14 -52.74
N THR A 424 18.33 -8.80 -52.84
CA THR A 424 18.70 -7.69 -53.76
C THR A 424 17.67 -7.12 -54.77
N SER A 425 16.63 -6.41 -54.29
CA SER A 425 15.89 -5.31 -54.97
C SER A 425 15.27 -4.40 -53.86
N HIS A 426 15.46 -3.07 -53.74
CA HIS A 426 15.27 -1.92 -54.66
C HIS A 426 13.83 -1.88 -55.22
N GLU A 427 13.03 -0.80 -55.16
CA GLU A 427 13.23 0.67 -55.27
C GLU A 427 12.11 1.46 -54.52
N SER A 428 12.02 2.80 -54.39
CA SER A 428 12.93 3.97 -54.43
C SER A 428 12.20 5.22 -53.87
N GLU A 429 12.92 6.27 -53.41
CA GLU A 429 12.35 7.62 -53.13
C GLU A 429 12.18 8.47 -54.42
N PRO A 430 11.38 9.57 -54.44
CA PRO A 430 11.99 10.90 -54.17
C PRO A 430 11.08 12.01 -53.57
N ALA A 431 11.55 12.61 -52.47
CA ALA A 431 11.93 14.03 -52.32
C ALA A 431 11.11 15.23 -52.90
N ILE A 432 10.82 16.20 -52.00
CA ILE A 432 10.80 17.68 -52.17
C ILE A 432 9.65 18.38 -52.95
N THR A 433 8.89 19.23 -52.25
CA THR A 433 8.73 20.70 -52.56
C THR A 433 7.94 21.43 -51.45
N SER A 434 7.94 22.77 -51.47
CA SER A 434 7.28 23.65 -50.48
C SER A 434 6.27 24.59 -51.15
N SER A 435 5.17 24.98 -50.47
CA SER A 435 4.59 26.35 -50.45
C SER A 435 3.15 26.37 -49.89
N ASN A 436 2.78 27.53 -49.33
CA ASN A 436 1.47 27.94 -48.82
C ASN A 436 0.33 27.87 -49.87
N ASN A 437 -0.90 27.51 -49.48
CA ASN A 437 -1.97 28.50 -49.23
C ASN A 437 -3.35 27.90 -48.83
N ASP A 438 -3.98 28.57 -47.86
CA ASP A 438 -5.40 28.99 -47.73
C ASP A 438 -6.61 28.01 -47.78
N SER A 439 -7.58 28.35 -46.91
CA SER A 439 -9.05 28.21 -47.02
C SER A 439 -9.81 26.85 -47.07
N THR A 440 -10.52 26.62 -45.95
CA THR A 440 -11.95 26.19 -45.85
C THR A 440 -12.37 24.72 -46.00
N SER A 441 -13.63 24.49 -45.58
CA SER A 441 -14.45 23.27 -45.53
C SER A 441 -14.29 22.33 -44.33
N ASN A 442 -15.43 22.07 -43.68
CA ASN A 442 -15.60 20.96 -42.75
C ASN A 442 -15.67 19.64 -43.54
N ASP A 443 -15.08 18.57 -43.01
CA ASP A 443 -15.86 17.43 -42.50
C ASP A 443 -14.97 16.59 -41.55
N MET A 444 -15.54 16.02 -40.50
CA MET A 444 -14.91 14.98 -39.67
C MET A 444 -15.98 14.08 -39.04
N THR A 445 -16.25 12.97 -39.71
CA THR A 445 -16.96 11.82 -39.14
C THR A 445 -16.17 11.25 -37.94
N LEU A 446 -16.61 11.57 -36.73
CA LEU A 446 -16.06 11.00 -35.49
C LEU A 446 -17.08 10.06 -34.83
N ALA A 447 -16.57 8.95 -34.29
CA ALA A 447 -17.38 7.90 -33.66
C ALA A 447 -18.21 8.42 -32.46
N PRO A 448 -19.38 7.82 -32.18
CA PRO A 448 -20.25 8.27 -31.10
C PRO A 448 -19.55 8.17 -29.74
N ARG A 449 -19.45 9.31 -29.05
CA ARG A 449 -18.92 9.36 -27.68
C ARG A 449 -19.91 8.68 -26.74
N GLN A 450 -19.41 7.80 -25.87
CA GLN A 450 -20.23 7.18 -24.82
C GLN A 450 -20.89 8.27 -23.96
N HIS A 451 -22.21 8.19 -23.79
CA HIS A 451 -22.97 9.12 -22.97
C HIS A 451 -22.65 8.87 -21.49
N SER A 452 -22.47 9.94 -20.72
CA SER A 452 -22.31 9.81 -19.27
C SER A 452 -23.62 9.35 -18.62
N LEU A 453 -23.53 8.47 -17.61
CA LEU A 453 -24.71 7.98 -16.87
C LEU A 453 -25.58 9.11 -16.31
N LEU A 454 -24.97 10.20 -15.85
CA LEU A 454 -25.66 11.42 -15.41
C LEU A 454 -26.57 12.04 -16.49
N ARG A 455 -26.23 11.89 -17.78
CA ARG A 455 -27.08 12.34 -18.88
C ARG A 455 -28.22 11.37 -19.12
N ILE A 456 -27.96 10.06 -19.10
CA ILE A 456 -29.00 9.01 -19.24
C ILE A 456 -30.07 9.17 -18.15
N PHE A 457 -29.67 9.27 -16.87
CA PHE A 457 -30.60 9.50 -15.77
C PHE A 457 -31.40 10.80 -15.89
N LYS A 458 -30.81 11.86 -16.44
CA LYS A 458 -31.54 13.10 -16.71
C LYS A 458 -32.54 12.94 -17.85
N ASP A 459 -32.11 12.36 -18.97
CA ASP A 459 -32.96 12.15 -20.15
C ASP A 459 -34.15 11.22 -19.81
N GLU A 460 -33.97 10.23 -18.93
CA GLU A 460 -35.06 9.39 -18.40
C GLU A 460 -35.96 10.10 -17.39
N HIS A 461 -35.40 10.90 -16.46
CA HIS A 461 -36.17 11.72 -15.51
C HIS A 461 -37.07 12.73 -16.24
N ASP A 462 -36.53 13.41 -17.24
CA ASP A 462 -37.25 14.42 -18.02
C ASP A 462 -38.32 13.75 -18.91
N ARG A 463 -38.08 12.50 -19.39
CA ARG A 463 -39.12 11.67 -20.03
C ARG A 463 -40.24 11.28 -19.05
N TRP A 464 -39.90 10.89 -17.83
CA TRP A 464 -40.89 10.56 -16.79
C TRP A 464 -41.75 11.74 -16.39
N ARG A 465 -41.19 12.96 -16.36
CA ARG A 465 -41.99 14.19 -16.18
C ARG A 465 -43.02 14.38 -17.30
N GLN A 466 -42.61 14.24 -18.57
CA GLN A 466 -43.55 14.34 -19.70
C GLN A 466 -44.69 13.30 -19.63
N VAL A 467 -44.40 12.07 -19.16
CA VAL A 467 -45.43 11.04 -18.94
C VAL A 467 -46.39 11.43 -17.81
N LEU A 468 -45.89 11.92 -16.68
CA LEU A 468 -46.73 12.42 -15.58
C LEU A 468 -47.55 13.65 -16.00
N ASP A 469 -46.97 14.55 -16.79
CA ASP A 469 -47.66 15.74 -17.31
C ASP A 469 -48.81 15.38 -18.27
N ALA A 470 -48.64 14.33 -19.09
CA ALA A 470 -49.67 13.84 -20.00
C ALA A 470 -50.78 13.03 -19.29
N LEU A 471 -50.44 12.24 -18.26
CA LEU A 471 -51.40 11.42 -17.51
C LEU A 471 -52.15 12.20 -16.42
N CYS A 472 -51.55 13.26 -15.88
CA CYS A 472 -52.07 14.04 -14.77
C CYS A 472 -51.88 15.55 -15.01
N PRO A 473 -52.56 16.14 -16.01
CA PRO A 473 -52.39 17.56 -16.37
C PRO A 473 -52.91 18.52 -15.28
N GLU A 474 -53.97 18.14 -14.55
CA GLU A 474 -54.69 19.00 -13.58
C GLU A 474 -53.91 19.30 -12.28
N HIS A 475 -52.75 18.68 -12.07
CA HIS A 475 -51.95 18.84 -10.86
C HIS A 475 -50.71 19.71 -11.10
N ASN A 476 -50.30 20.49 -10.09
CA ASN A 476 -49.30 21.56 -10.28
C ASN A 476 -47.90 21.18 -9.79
N ASN A 477 -47.73 20.04 -9.10
CA ASN A 477 -46.41 19.51 -8.76
C ASN A 477 -46.28 18.00 -8.99
N GLN A 478 -45.02 17.54 -9.06
CA GLN A 478 -44.68 16.15 -9.39
C GLN A 478 -45.15 15.15 -8.32
N GLN A 479 -45.32 15.58 -7.06
CA GLN A 479 -45.79 14.72 -5.98
C GLN A 479 -47.28 14.43 -6.13
N GLU A 480 -48.11 15.45 -6.35
CA GLU A 480 -49.54 15.31 -6.67
C GLU A 480 -49.76 14.39 -7.89
N LYS A 481 -49.02 14.61 -8.99
CA LYS A 481 -49.11 13.75 -10.19
C LYS A 481 -48.78 12.29 -9.90
N THR A 482 -47.78 12.04 -9.05
CA THR A 482 -47.40 10.68 -8.65
C THR A 482 -48.47 10.04 -7.76
N SER A 483 -49.04 10.79 -6.80
CA SER A 483 -50.13 10.31 -5.95
C SER A 483 -51.42 10.03 -6.73
N ALA A 484 -51.78 10.88 -7.70
CA ALA A 484 -52.94 10.68 -8.56
C ALA A 484 -52.78 9.45 -9.46
N LEU A 485 -51.58 9.24 -10.02
CA LEU A 485 -51.26 8.04 -10.80
C LEU A 485 -51.36 6.76 -9.94
N LEU A 486 -50.85 6.78 -8.71
CA LEU A 486 -50.95 5.65 -7.78
C LEU A 486 -52.41 5.33 -7.43
N GLN A 487 -53.22 6.34 -7.08
CA GLN A 487 -54.65 6.16 -6.80
C GLN A 487 -55.43 5.61 -8.00
N TRP A 488 -55.07 6.02 -9.22
CA TRP A 488 -55.65 5.48 -10.46
C TRP A 488 -55.27 4.00 -10.69
N VAL A 489 -54.02 3.62 -10.43
CA VAL A 489 -53.57 2.22 -10.48
C VAL A 489 -54.28 1.38 -9.41
N GLU A 490 -54.36 1.86 -8.16
CA GLU A 490 -55.06 1.17 -7.06
C GLU A 490 -56.55 0.98 -7.37
N ALA A 491 -57.25 2.01 -7.85
CA ALA A 491 -58.65 1.92 -8.25
C ALA A 491 -58.85 0.87 -9.36
N ARG A 492 -57.93 0.81 -10.34
CA ARG A 492 -57.99 -0.14 -11.46
C ARG A 492 -57.71 -1.57 -11.01
N LEU A 493 -56.73 -1.79 -10.12
CA LEU A 493 -56.46 -3.10 -9.52
C LEU A 493 -57.65 -3.58 -8.68
N ASN A 494 -58.17 -2.73 -7.78
CA ASN A 494 -59.31 -3.07 -6.93
C ASN A 494 -60.60 -3.37 -7.73
N SER A 495 -60.78 -2.74 -8.90
CA SER A 495 -61.90 -3.05 -9.80
C SER A 495 -61.85 -4.45 -10.41
N SER A 496 -60.67 -5.10 -10.44
CA SER A 496 -60.47 -6.42 -11.06
C SER A 496 -60.84 -7.60 -10.14
N THR A 497 -61.05 -7.37 -8.84
CA THR A 497 -61.23 -8.44 -7.83
C THR A 497 -62.71 -8.78 -7.58
N GLY A 498 -63.64 -8.12 -8.27
CA GLY A 498 -65.08 -8.14 -8.01
C GLY A 498 -65.89 -9.31 -8.60
N ALA A 499 -65.39 -10.56 -8.58
CA ALA A 499 -66.14 -11.73 -9.05
C ALA A 499 -65.89 -12.99 -8.20
N SER A 500 -66.98 -13.67 -7.80
CA SER A 500 -66.98 -14.86 -6.92
C SER A 500 -68.40 -15.48 -6.85
N PRO A 501 -68.61 -16.69 -6.27
CA PRO A 501 -67.64 -17.64 -5.72
C PRO A 501 -67.85 -19.14 -6.11
N ALA A 502 -66.89 -19.98 -5.70
CA ALA A 502 -67.01 -21.35 -5.19
C ALA A 502 -67.76 -22.48 -5.96
N THR A 503 -67.04 -23.58 -6.20
CA THR A 503 -67.40 -24.92 -5.64
C THR A 503 -66.18 -25.84 -5.55
N ASN A 504 -66.22 -26.87 -4.68
CA ASN A 504 -65.09 -27.75 -4.37
C ASN A 504 -65.08 -29.04 -5.21
N ALA A 505 -63.90 -29.55 -5.62
CA ALA A 505 -63.53 -30.98 -5.47
C ALA A 505 -62.09 -31.30 -5.94
N ALA A 506 -61.45 -32.22 -5.20
CA ALA A 506 -60.41 -33.21 -5.56
C ALA A 506 -59.38 -32.98 -6.69
N ILE A 507 -58.11 -33.19 -6.34
CA ILE A 507 -56.97 -33.51 -7.24
C ILE A 507 -56.79 -35.05 -7.24
N PRO A 508 -56.47 -35.68 -8.38
CA PRO A 508 -55.19 -36.39 -8.48
C PRO A 508 -54.40 -36.12 -9.78
N GLU A 509 -53.15 -36.56 -9.73
CA GLU A 509 -51.95 -36.36 -10.57
C GLU A 509 -52.05 -36.35 -12.12
N PRO A 510 -51.04 -35.78 -12.82
CA PRO A 510 -50.91 -35.82 -14.28
C PRO A 510 -50.15 -37.06 -14.80
N GLU A 511 -50.60 -37.62 -15.93
CA GLU A 511 -49.84 -38.60 -16.72
C GLU A 511 -49.22 -37.96 -17.98
N MET A 512 -48.23 -38.63 -18.59
CA MET A 512 -47.27 -38.11 -19.57
C MET A 512 -47.74 -38.18 -21.05
N VAL A 513 -46.78 -37.87 -21.96
CA VAL A 513 -46.76 -38.16 -23.41
C VAL A 513 -47.51 -37.11 -24.26
N GLU A 514 -46.83 -36.08 -24.75
CA GLU A 514 -45.99 -36.07 -25.98
C GLU A 514 -46.78 -36.35 -27.27
N VAL A 515 -46.81 -35.38 -28.20
CA VAL A 515 -46.96 -35.69 -29.64
C VAL A 515 -46.31 -34.61 -30.51
N LYS A 516 -45.75 -35.03 -31.65
CA LYS A 516 -45.10 -34.19 -32.65
C LYS A 516 -46.12 -33.45 -33.52
N SER A 517 -45.82 -32.21 -33.89
CA SER A 517 -46.49 -31.53 -35.01
C SER A 517 -45.54 -31.41 -36.21
N ARG A 518 -45.97 -31.91 -37.38
CA ARG A 518 -45.29 -31.71 -38.67
C ARG A 518 -46.34 -31.24 -39.70
N ALA A 519 -45.96 -30.25 -40.50
CA ALA A 519 -46.84 -29.49 -41.40
C ALA A 519 -47.65 -30.33 -42.41
N SER A 520 -48.77 -29.79 -42.93
CA SER A 520 -48.89 -29.46 -44.38
C SER A 520 -50.22 -28.82 -44.83
N ILE A 521 -50.09 -27.72 -45.61
CA ILE A 521 -50.72 -27.46 -46.93
C ILE A 521 -52.24 -27.11 -47.05
N ALA A 522 -52.48 -25.85 -47.50
CA ALA A 522 -53.53 -25.34 -48.44
C ALA A 522 -55.04 -25.43 -48.03
N THR A 523 -55.99 -24.73 -48.68
CA THR A 523 -55.98 -23.93 -49.94
C THR A 523 -56.98 -22.74 -49.87
N GLU A 524 -56.80 -21.76 -50.77
CA GLU A 524 -57.78 -20.89 -51.51
C GLU A 524 -59.31 -20.98 -51.25
N GLN A 525 -60.17 -19.96 -51.46
CA GLN A 525 -60.06 -18.71 -52.24
C GLN A 525 -61.16 -17.65 -51.90
N THR A 526 -60.94 -16.39 -52.32
CA THR A 526 -61.94 -15.39 -52.81
C THR A 526 -63.20 -15.02 -52.00
N THR A 527 -63.21 -13.79 -51.42
CA THR A 527 -64.12 -12.69 -51.82
C THR A 527 -63.70 -11.34 -51.22
N GLN A 528 -64.11 -10.23 -51.83
CA GLN A 528 -63.82 -8.87 -51.36
C GLN A 528 -64.98 -8.32 -50.51
N HIS A 529 -64.67 -7.64 -49.40
CA HIS A 529 -65.30 -6.35 -49.12
C HIS A 529 -64.40 -5.43 -48.30
N ASP A 530 -64.57 -4.13 -48.50
CA ASP A 530 -63.70 -3.08 -47.96
C ASP A 530 -64.18 -2.56 -46.59
N SER A 531 -63.26 -2.51 -45.62
CA SER A 531 -63.29 -1.62 -44.43
C SER A 531 -62.00 -1.78 -43.63
N THR A 532 -60.88 -1.24 -44.12
CA THR A 532 -59.57 -1.30 -43.43
C THR A 532 -59.25 0.04 -42.73
N HIS A 533 -58.40 0.02 -41.70
CA HIS A 533 -57.85 1.17 -40.94
C HIS A 533 -58.70 1.77 -39.80
N GLN A 534 -59.00 0.97 -38.76
CA GLN A 534 -59.04 1.51 -37.38
C GLN A 534 -58.61 0.51 -36.29
N ASP A 535 -59.04 -0.75 -36.32
CA ASP A 535 -58.76 -1.73 -35.25
C ASP A 535 -57.29 -2.06 -35.03
N ARG A 536 -56.47 -2.07 -36.09
CA ARG A 536 -55.12 -2.65 -36.05
C ARG A 536 -54.10 -1.82 -35.23
N THR A 537 -54.48 -0.62 -34.80
CA THR A 537 -53.71 0.23 -33.88
C THR A 537 -54.04 0.02 -32.40
N SER A 538 -55.24 -0.48 -32.03
CA SER A 538 -55.56 -0.71 -30.61
C SER A 538 -54.76 -1.88 -30.04
N LEU A 539 -54.80 -3.05 -30.71
CA LEU A 539 -54.20 -4.29 -30.23
C LEU A 539 -52.68 -4.21 -29.98
N VAL A 540 -51.97 -3.28 -30.65
CA VAL A 540 -50.54 -3.03 -30.41
C VAL A 540 -50.33 -2.15 -29.17
N ALA A 541 -51.19 -1.14 -28.95
CA ALA A 541 -51.16 -0.31 -27.75
C ALA A 541 -51.54 -1.12 -26.49
N ASP A 542 -52.58 -1.94 -26.56
CA ASP A 542 -53.04 -2.79 -25.46
C ASP A 542 -51.97 -3.81 -25.03
N SER A 543 -51.24 -4.38 -25.99
CA SER A 543 -50.09 -5.27 -25.75
C SER A 543 -48.92 -4.55 -25.05
N ALA A 544 -48.58 -3.33 -25.49
CA ALA A 544 -47.54 -2.52 -24.87
C ALA A 544 -47.90 -2.11 -23.44
N ILE A 545 -49.15 -1.69 -23.21
CA ILE A 545 -49.67 -1.35 -21.87
C ILE A 545 -49.63 -2.57 -20.94
N THR A 546 -50.04 -3.75 -21.44
CA THR A 546 -50.01 -4.99 -20.67
C THR A 546 -48.59 -5.36 -20.24
N THR A 547 -47.61 -5.20 -21.14
CA THR A 547 -46.18 -5.45 -20.83
C THR A 547 -45.66 -4.50 -19.75
N VAL A 548 -45.97 -3.20 -19.84
CA VAL A 548 -45.58 -2.20 -18.83
C VAL A 548 -46.20 -2.51 -17.46
N VAL A 549 -47.47 -2.91 -17.40
CA VAL A 549 -48.13 -3.30 -16.15
C VAL A 549 -47.50 -4.55 -15.53
N VAL A 550 -47.11 -5.54 -16.34
CA VAL A 550 -46.43 -6.77 -15.86
C VAL A 550 -45.05 -6.46 -15.27
N ASP A 551 -44.24 -5.61 -15.92
CA ASP A 551 -42.91 -5.25 -15.40
C ASP A 551 -42.98 -4.29 -14.18
N GLN A 552 -44.01 -3.43 -14.11
CA GLN A 552 -44.31 -2.67 -12.89
C GLN A 552 -44.73 -3.59 -11.74
N ALA A 553 -45.58 -4.59 -11.98
CA ALA A 553 -45.96 -5.58 -10.97
C ALA A 553 -44.76 -6.40 -10.48
N ARG A 554 -43.84 -6.77 -11.38
CA ARG A 554 -42.55 -7.40 -11.01
C ARG A 554 -41.68 -6.49 -10.15
N THR A 555 -41.58 -5.21 -10.49
CA THR A 555 -40.79 -4.24 -9.72
C THR A 555 -41.37 -4.01 -8.33
N LEU A 556 -42.70 -3.91 -8.21
CA LEU A 556 -43.37 -3.83 -6.92
C LEU A 556 -43.16 -5.11 -6.09
N SER A 557 -43.35 -6.29 -6.67
CA SER A 557 -43.09 -7.58 -6.00
C SER A 557 -41.63 -7.70 -5.50
N TRP A 558 -40.66 -7.25 -6.30
CA TRP A 558 -39.25 -7.19 -5.90
C TRP A 558 -39.00 -6.18 -4.76
N LEU A 559 -39.64 -5.01 -4.80
CA LEU A 559 -39.56 -4.01 -3.73
C LEU A 559 -40.17 -4.53 -2.42
N THR A 560 -41.33 -5.19 -2.46
CA THR A 560 -41.96 -5.81 -1.28
C THR A 560 -41.03 -6.86 -0.66
N GLY A 561 -40.54 -7.82 -1.44
CA GLY A 561 -39.58 -8.82 -0.94
C GLY A 561 -38.26 -8.23 -0.44
N ARG A 562 -37.86 -7.05 -0.95
CA ARG A 562 -36.69 -6.32 -0.43
C ARG A 562 -36.99 -5.60 0.89
N ILE A 563 -38.21 -5.13 1.12
CA ILE A 563 -38.65 -4.55 2.40
C ILE A 563 -38.72 -5.65 3.46
N GLU A 564 -39.40 -6.78 3.18
CA GLU A 564 -39.48 -7.94 4.07
C GLU A 564 -38.09 -8.45 4.50
N ALA A 565 -37.14 -8.51 3.56
CA ALA A 565 -35.76 -8.89 3.84
C ALA A 565 -35.02 -7.87 4.74
N LEU A 566 -35.31 -6.58 4.63
CA LEU A 566 -34.74 -5.52 5.48
C LEU A 566 -35.37 -5.50 6.88
N GLU A 567 -36.67 -5.80 7.00
CA GLU A 567 -37.35 -5.95 8.29
C GLU A 567 -36.81 -7.17 9.07
N ALA A 568 -36.55 -8.29 8.38
CA ALA A 568 -35.88 -9.45 8.96
C ALA A 568 -34.42 -9.15 9.38
N GLU A 569 -33.69 -8.33 8.60
CA GLU A 569 -32.34 -7.87 8.96
C GLU A 569 -32.36 -6.95 10.19
N LEU A 570 -33.33 -6.04 10.30
CA LEU A 570 -33.53 -5.17 11.47
C LEU A 570 -33.88 -5.96 12.73
N ALA A 571 -34.80 -6.95 12.64
CA ALA A 571 -35.15 -7.81 13.77
C ALA A 571 -33.91 -8.56 14.32
N LYS A 572 -33.08 -9.10 13.42
CA LYS A 572 -31.83 -9.77 13.78
C LYS A 572 -30.79 -8.83 14.40
N LEU A 573 -30.68 -7.59 13.90
CA LEU A 573 -29.79 -6.58 14.50
C LEU A 573 -30.28 -6.14 15.89
N GLN A 574 -31.59 -6.11 16.13
CA GLN A 574 -32.15 -5.85 17.46
C GLN A 574 -31.83 -7.00 18.44
N GLU A 575 -32.02 -8.25 18.03
CA GLU A 575 -31.65 -9.42 18.85
C GLU A 575 -30.15 -9.39 19.25
N GLN A 576 -29.27 -9.11 18.28
CA GLN A 576 -27.83 -8.96 18.52
C GLN A 576 -27.50 -7.82 19.50
N ARG A 577 -28.25 -6.71 19.45
CA ARG A 577 -28.10 -5.59 20.39
C ARG A 577 -28.52 -5.99 21.80
N GLU A 578 -29.60 -6.74 21.96
CA GLU A 578 -30.08 -7.22 23.26
C GLU A 578 -29.12 -8.25 23.87
N GLN A 579 -28.57 -9.17 23.06
CA GLN A 579 -27.50 -10.09 23.46
C GLN A 579 -26.22 -9.33 23.91
N ALA A 580 -25.83 -8.27 23.19
CA ALA A 580 -24.68 -7.45 23.57
C ALA A 580 -24.90 -6.69 24.90
N ILE A 581 -26.11 -6.20 25.15
CA ILE A 581 -26.46 -5.55 26.43
C ILE A 581 -26.38 -6.56 27.59
N ALA A 582 -26.83 -7.80 27.40
CA ALA A 582 -26.72 -8.86 28.41
C ALA A 582 -25.26 -9.20 28.75
N LEU A 583 -24.37 -9.28 27.74
CA LEU A 583 -22.94 -9.51 27.95
C LEU A 583 -22.24 -8.38 28.71
N VAL A 584 -22.62 -7.11 28.46
CA VAL A 584 -22.12 -5.96 29.24
C VAL A 584 -22.59 -6.05 30.70
N GLY A 585 -23.81 -6.51 30.94
CA GLY A 585 -24.31 -6.78 32.29
C GLY A 585 -23.48 -7.83 33.05
N GLN A 586 -23.19 -8.96 32.40
CA GLN A 586 -22.33 -10.02 32.97
C GLN A 586 -20.89 -9.53 33.24
N SER A 587 -20.31 -8.76 32.31
CA SER A 587 -18.99 -8.15 32.50
C SER A 587 -18.95 -7.22 33.71
N SER A 588 -20.02 -6.43 33.96
CA SER A 588 -20.12 -5.58 35.15
C SER A 588 -20.20 -6.38 36.45
N GLN A 589 -20.79 -7.58 36.45
CA GLN A 589 -20.84 -8.46 37.63
C GLN A 589 -19.46 -9.06 37.93
N LEU A 590 -18.78 -9.60 36.91
CA LEU A 590 -17.42 -10.13 37.04
C LEU A 590 -16.42 -9.06 37.51
N GLN A 591 -16.59 -7.80 37.08
CA GLN A 591 -15.74 -6.70 37.55
C GLN A 591 -15.93 -6.41 39.04
N GLN A 592 -17.15 -6.54 39.57
CA GLN A 592 -17.43 -6.39 41.00
C GLN A 592 -16.84 -7.55 41.82
N GLU A 593 -16.93 -8.78 41.31
CA GLU A 593 -16.32 -9.98 41.91
C GLU A 593 -14.78 -9.88 41.96
N ILE A 594 -14.15 -9.38 40.88
CA ILE A 594 -12.70 -9.14 40.84
C ILE A 594 -12.27 -8.11 41.90
N GLU A 595 -13.02 -7.02 42.10
CA GLU A 595 -12.69 -6.05 43.17
C GLU A 595 -12.95 -6.63 44.57
N HIS A 596 -14.01 -7.43 44.76
CA HIS A 596 -14.24 -8.16 46.01
C HIS A 596 -13.02 -9.04 46.36
N LEU A 597 -12.62 -9.93 45.44
CA LEU A 597 -11.48 -10.84 45.61
C LEU A 597 -10.15 -10.09 45.85
N LYS A 598 -9.95 -8.93 45.22
CA LYS A 598 -8.79 -8.06 45.51
C LYS A 598 -8.81 -7.53 46.95
N THR A 599 -9.97 -7.14 47.48
CA THR A 599 -10.06 -6.68 48.87
C THR A 599 -9.86 -7.82 49.87
N GLU A 600 -10.39 -9.01 49.59
CA GLU A 600 -10.19 -10.22 50.41
C GLU A 600 -8.72 -10.65 50.44
N ASN A 601 -8.07 -10.74 49.27
CA ASN A 601 -6.64 -11.08 49.19
C ASN A 601 -5.76 -10.08 49.95
N ARG A 602 -6.09 -8.78 49.90
CA ARG A 602 -5.41 -7.74 50.71
C ARG A 602 -5.61 -7.95 52.22
N GLN A 603 -6.79 -8.40 52.66
CA GLN A 603 -7.04 -8.74 54.07
C GLN A 603 -6.24 -9.99 54.49
N LEU A 604 -6.18 -11.02 53.65
CA LEU A 604 -5.39 -12.24 53.88
C LEU A 604 -3.89 -11.94 53.96
N GLN A 605 -3.36 -11.07 53.10
CA GLN A 605 -1.96 -10.60 53.17
C GLN A 605 -1.68 -9.85 54.49
N GLN A 606 -2.60 -8.99 54.94
CA GLN A 606 -2.49 -8.32 56.24
C GLN A 606 -2.57 -9.30 57.42
N ALA A 607 -3.39 -10.35 57.33
CA ALA A 607 -3.47 -11.40 58.34
C ALA A 607 -2.17 -12.23 58.40
N ALA A 608 -1.62 -12.62 57.25
CA ALA A 608 -0.34 -13.32 57.16
C ALA A 608 0.84 -12.47 57.71
N ALA A 609 0.89 -11.17 57.38
CA ALA A 609 1.90 -10.26 57.93
C ALA A 609 1.80 -10.11 59.45
N ARG A 610 0.57 -10.05 60.01
CA ARG A 610 0.35 -10.06 61.47
C ARG A 610 0.77 -11.38 62.11
N PHE A 611 0.53 -12.51 61.46
CA PHE A 611 0.93 -13.83 61.94
C PHE A 611 2.45 -13.98 62.00
N GLU A 612 3.17 -13.61 60.94
CA GLU A 612 4.64 -13.63 60.93
C GLU A 612 5.25 -12.63 61.93
N ALA A 613 4.64 -11.46 62.13
CA ALA A 613 5.07 -10.53 63.18
C ALA A 613 4.89 -11.11 64.60
N ALA A 614 3.76 -11.76 64.87
CA ALA A 614 3.51 -12.43 66.16
C ALA A 614 4.46 -13.61 66.40
N LYS A 615 4.72 -14.40 65.35
CA LYS A 615 5.70 -15.51 65.33
C LYS A 615 7.13 -15.02 65.57
N ALA A 616 7.53 -13.89 64.97
CA ALA A 616 8.83 -13.28 65.21
C ALA A 616 8.99 -12.82 66.67
N ALA A 617 7.95 -12.21 67.25
CA ALA A 617 7.94 -11.81 68.66
C ALA A 617 8.00 -13.01 69.62
N LEU A 618 7.30 -14.11 69.31
CA LEU A 618 7.35 -15.36 70.09
C LEU A 618 8.70 -16.08 70.03
N LEU A 619 9.49 -15.86 68.98
CA LEU A 619 10.80 -16.51 68.76
C LEU A 619 11.99 -15.69 69.27
N GLY A 620 11.78 -14.52 69.89
CA GLY A 620 12.82 -13.78 70.62
C GLY A 620 13.90 -13.11 69.76
N ASN A 621 13.69 -12.99 68.44
CA ASN A 621 14.66 -12.35 67.53
C ASN A 621 14.59 -10.81 67.62
N GLU A 622 15.22 -10.22 68.64
CA GLU A 622 15.38 -8.76 68.73
C GLU A 622 16.31 -8.20 67.65
N ARG A 623 15.77 -7.31 66.79
CA ARG A 623 16.54 -6.29 66.04
C ARG A 623 15.68 -5.06 65.77
N PRO A 624 16.28 -3.90 65.43
CA PRO A 624 16.14 -2.71 66.26
C PRO A 624 14.95 -1.80 65.95
N THR A 625 14.63 -0.99 66.94
CA THR A 625 13.55 0.01 66.98
C THR A 625 13.60 1.01 65.81
N PRO A 626 12.48 1.25 65.10
CA PRO A 626 12.36 2.42 64.23
C PRO A 626 12.22 3.70 65.09
N ALA A 627 12.89 4.77 64.68
CA ALA A 627 12.86 6.06 65.39
C ALA A 627 11.48 6.74 65.36
N PRO A 628 11.10 7.54 66.38
CA PRO A 628 9.78 8.15 66.47
C PRO A 628 9.58 9.27 65.43
N ALA A 629 8.36 9.34 64.88
CA ALA A 629 7.96 10.43 63.97
C ALA A 629 7.73 11.75 64.74
N ALA A 630 8.14 12.87 64.13
CA ALA A 630 7.83 14.21 64.61
C ALA A 630 6.51 14.73 64.00
N SER A 631 5.71 15.42 64.81
CA SER A 631 4.42 16.01 64.40
C SER A 631 4.60 17.29 63.56
N PRO A 632 3.66 17.61 62.66
CA PRO A 632 3.79 18.76 61.77
C PRO A 632 3.34 20.10 62.37
N THR A 633 4.02 21.18 61.98
CA THR A 633 3.50 22.55 61.95
C THR A 633 3.74 23.13 60.55
N GLY A 634 2.79 23.93 60.03
CA GLY A 634 2.72 24.28 58.60
C GLY A 634 3.49 25.54 58.20
N GLY A 635 3.75 25.73 56.89
CA GLY A 635 4.52 26.88 56.42
C GLY A 635 4.79 27.06 54.91
N ALA A 636 3.77 26.91 54.04
CA ALA A 636 3.69 27.49 52.68
C ALA A 636 4.69 27.13 51.56
N SER A 637 4.20 27.33 50.32
CA SER A 637 4.92 27.60 49.05
C SER A 637 5.57 26.47 48.22
N SER A 638 5.34 26.58 46.91
CA SER A 638 6.17 26.11 45.77
C SER A 638 6.28 24.61 45.47
N ALA A 639 5.41 24.15 44.57
CA ALA A 639 5.70 23.77 43.17
C ALA A 639 7.01 23.00 42.80
N PRO A 640 6.99 22.11 41.78
CA PRO A 640 7.58 20.77 41.92
C PRO A 640 8.85 20.50 41.10
N GLY A 641 9.54 19.41 41.42
CA GLY A 641 10.69 18.89 40.67
C GLY A 641 10.73 17.35 40.62
N SER A 642 10.53 16.80 39.42
CA SER A 642 11.01 15.52 38.87
C SER A 642 11.38 14.37 39.82
N ASN A 643 10.48 13.39 39.97
CA ASN A 643 10.84 12.02 40.36
C ASN A 643 10.97 11.13 39.11
N SER A 644 12.19 10.80 38.71
CA SER A 644 12.45 9.68 37.81
C SER A 644 12.87 8.47 38.64
N ILE A 645 12.05 7.42 38.66
CA ILE A 645 12.40 6.15 39.27
C ILE A 645 13.10 5.31 38.22
N LEU A 646 14.37 4.96 38.45
CA LEU A 646 15.00 3.80 37.81
C LEU A 646 15.39 2.80 38.89
N ARG A 647 15.04 1.53 38.67
CA ARG A 647 15.36 0.45 39.59
C ARG A 647 16.79 -0.02 39.39
N GLU A 648 17.43 -0.27 40.52
CA GLU A 648 18.66 -1.04 40.66
C GLU A 648 18.36 -2.54 40.50
N TYR A 649 19.20 -3.26 39.74
CA TYR A 649 19.30 -4.72 39.74
C TYR A 649 20.74 -5.12 39.37
N ASP A 650 21.26 -6.16 40.02
CA ASP A 650 22.69 -6.47 40.05
C ASP A 650 23.30 -6.86 38.70
N GLN A 651 24.56 -6.43 38.51
CA GLN A 651 25.51 -7.14 37.66
C GLN A 651 26.62 -7.74 38.53
N VAL A 652 26.90 -9.03 38.33
CA VAL A 652 28.03 -9.72 38.94
C VAL A 652 29.33 -9.24 38.29
N GLN A 653 30.36 -9.03 39.11
CA GLN A 653 31.66 -8.55 38.65
C GLN A 653 32.44 -9.61 37.85
N GLU A 654 33.13 -9.17 36.81
CA GLU A 654 34.50 -9.63 36.55
C GLU A 654 35.42 -8.41 36.39
N GLN A 655 36.64 -8.51 36.92
CA GLN A 655 37.52 -7.36 37.14
C GLN A 655 38.73 -7.39 36.19
N SER A 656 39.04 -6.25 35.57
CA SER A 656 40.43 -5.82 35.30
C SER A 656 40.48 -4.32 35.01
N GLN A 657 41.53 -3.67 35.49
CA GLN A 657 41.63 -2.21 35.55
C GLN A 657 42.41 -1.64 34.35
N GLN A 658 42.00 -0.47 33.86
CA GLN A 658 42.87 0.40 33.07
C GLN A 658 43.54 1.41 33.99
N GLN A 659 44.83 1.69 33.78
CA GLN A 659 45.43 2.91 34.31
C GLN A 659 46.49 3.50 33.36
N GLN A 660 46.32 4.78 33.04
CA GLN A 660 47.33 5.68 32.45
C GLN A 660 48.60 5.74 33.33
N VAL A 661 49.77 6.26 32.92
CA VAL A 661 50.13 7.24 31.87
C VAL A 661 51.60 6.98 31.43
N SER A 662 52.04 7.54 30.29
CA SER A 662 53.34 8.25 30.08
C SER A 662 54.15 7.83 28.84
N ASP A 663 54.82 8.80 28.23
CA ASP A 663 55.77 8.63 27.11
C ASP A 663 57.12 8.02 27.51
N THR A 664 57.80 7.34 26.58
CA THR A 664 59.25 7.48 26.40
C THR A 664 59.73 7.01 25.02
N THR A 665 60.87 7.53 24.57
CA THR A 665 61.51 7.26 23.28
C THR A 665 62.51 6.09 23.33
N ASN A 666 62.61 5.26 22.27
CA ASN A 666 63.80 5.19 21.39
C ASN A 666 63.86 4.00 20.39
N THR A 667 64.53 4.27 19.26
CA THR A 667 65.27 3.41 18.29
C THR A 667 65.15 1.86 18.30
N ALA A 668 64.63 1.31 17.19
CA ALA A 668 65.31 0.56 16.08
C ALA A 668 66.64 -0.25 16.35
N PRO A 669 67.07 -1.22 15.48
CA PRO A 669 66.64 -1.55 14.10
C PRO A 669 66.55 -3.08 13.75
N THR A 670 66.52 -3.41 12.44
CA THR A 670 66.91 -4.71 11.78
C THR A 670 65.79 -5.72 11.43
N GLN A 671 65.68 -6.31 10.22
CA GLN A 671 66.15 -5.96 8.85
C GLN A 671 65.30 -6.67 7.75
N ILE A 672 65.02 -5.96 6.65
CA ILE A 672 65.02 -6.35 5.22
C ILE A 672 64.48 -7.76 4.79
N SER A 673 63.46 -7.73 3.93
CA SER A 673 63.43 -8.43 2.61
C SER A 673 62.39 -7.78 1.68
N ASP A 674 62.62 -7.82 0.37
CA ASP A 674 62.00 -6.91 -0.61
C ASP A 674 60.72 -7.42 -1.28
N ILE A 675 59.90 -6.49 -1.83
CA ILE A 675 59.51 -6.38 -3.26
C ILE A 675 58.34 -5.39 -3.50
N ALA A 676 58.35 -4.75 -4.68
CA ALA A 676 57.28 -3.97 -5.34
C ALA A 676 56.77 -2.68 -4.67
N THR A 677 57.16 -1.53 -5.25
CA THR A 677 56.59 -0.20 -4.96
C THR A 677 55.31 0.09 -5.78
N PRO A 678 54.17 0.37 -5.14
CA PRO A 678 53.00 0.94 -5.83
C PRO A 678 53.26 2.39 -6.25
N LYS A 679 52.76 2.80 -7.42
CA LYS A 679 52.83 4.21 -7.85
C LYS A 679 51.97 5.09 -6.92
N PRO A 680 52.45 6.27 -6.49
CA PRO A 680 51.66 7.15 -5.63
C PRO A 680 50.40 7.65 -6.34
N ALA A 681 49.26 7.54 -5.68
CA ALA A 681 47.98 8.00 -6.21
C ALA A 681 47.98 9.53 -6.36
N ARG A 682 47.75 10.04 -7.58
CA ARG A 682 47.66 11.48 -7.84
C ARG A 682 46.40 12.06 -7.19
N SER A 683 46.58 12.86 -6.14
CA SER A 683 45.53 13.67 -5.52
C SER A 683 45.12 14.85 -6.42
N GLY A 684 44.43 14.52 -7.52
CA GLY A 684 43.77 15.44 -8.46
C GLY A 684 42.31 15.04 -8.65
N GLY A 685 41.63 14.77 -7.53
CA GLY A 685 40.35 14.08 -7.48
C GLY A 685 39.17 14.95 -7.93
N ALA A 686 38.44 14.50 -8.95
CA ALA A 686 37.21 15.08 -9.49
C ALA A 686 37.29 16.52 -10.04
N LYS A 687 37.76 17.54 -9.30
CA LYS A 687 37.79 18.94 -9.76
C LYS A 687 38.67 19.13 -11.00
N ASP A 688 39.88 18.57 -11.02
CA ASP A 688 40.79 18.67 -12.19
C ASP A 688 40.33 17.79 -13.36
N ARG A 689 39.48 16.80 -13.10
CA ARG A 689 38.79 16.03 -14.14
C ARG A 689 37.65 16.86 -14.75
N ALA A 690 36.87 17.58 -13.93
CA ALA A 690 35.83 18.51 -14.40
C ALA A 690 36.43 19.68 -15.21
N LYS A 691 37.55 20.28 -14.77
CA LYS A 691 38.28 21.31 -15.53
C LYS A 691 38.71 20.83 -16.92
N ARG A 692 39.25 19.60 -17.03
CA ARG A 692 39.64 19.02 -18.32
C ARG A 692 38.44 18.70 -19.21
N ILE A 693 37.34 18.21 -18.64
CA ILE A 693 36.09 17.98 -19.38
C ILE A 693 35.50 19.30 -19.89
N PHE A 694 35.50 20.36 -19.07
CA PHE A 694 35.08 21.70 -19.48
C PHE A 694 35.87 22.19 -20.70
N ALA A 695 37.21 22.20 -20.61
CA ALA A 695 38.07 22.62 -21.72
C ALA A 695 37.85 21.79 -23.00
N ALA A 696 37.67 20.47 -22.85
CA ALA A 696 37.39 19.58 -23.97
C ALA A 696 36.01 19.82 -24.62
N ILE A 697 34.99 20.19 -23.84
CA ILE A 697 33.67 20.57 -24.38
C ILE A 697 33.73 21.94 -25.07
N CYS A 698 34.53 22.89 -24.54
CA CYS A 698 34.74 24.17 -25.20
C CYS A 698 35.40 24.01 -26.57
N GLU A 699 36.48 23.22 -26.67
CA GLU A 699 37.12 22.88 -27.95
C GLU A 699 36.16 22.11 -28.88
N TRP A 700 35.42 21.11 -28.36
CA TRP A 700 34.43 20.38 -29.16
C TRP A 700 33.41 21.32 -29.80
N ASN A 701 32.85 22.26 -29.02
CA ASN A 701 31.84 23.21 -29.51
C ASN A 701 32.41 24.17 -30.57
N GLN A 702 33.69 24.55 -30.48
CA GLN A 702 34.36 25.35 -31.51
C GLN A 702 34.58 24.56 -32.81
N GLN A 703 34.93 23.28 -32.70
CA GLN A 703 35.12 22.39 -33.86
C GLN A 703 33.79 21.92 -34.49
N HIS A 704 32.71 21.85 -33.70
CA HIS A 704 31.41 21.31 -34.10
C HIS A 704 30.29 22.33 -33.83
N PRO A 705 30.24 23.48 -34.52
CA PRO A 705 29.22 24.52 -34.29
C PRO A 705 27.78 24.05 -34.57
N GLN A 706 27.61 22.93 -35.29
CA GLN A 706 26.30 22.30 -35.54
C GLN A 706 25.93 21.22 -34.50
N ASP A 707 26.88 20.78 -33.65
CA ASP A 707 26.64 19.85 -32.53
C ASP A 707 27.27 20.34 -31.23
N THR A 708 26.89 21.55 -30.79
CA THR A 708 27.37 22.12 -29.53
C THR A 708 26.67 21.52 -28.31
N TRP A 709 27.38 21.43 -27.18
CA TRP A 709 26.88 20.88 -25.92
C TRP A 709 26.91 21.92 -24.80
N ALA A 710 25.81 22.03 -24.05
CA ALA A 710 25.69 22.91 -22.89
C ALA A 710 26.28 22.25 -21.65
N ILE A 711 27.17 22.97 -20.95
CA ILE A 711 27.89 22.48 -19.78
C ILE A 711 26.98 22.57 -18.55
N THR A 712 26.51 21.42 -18.09
CA THR A 712 25.57 21.32 -16.97
C THR A 712 26.04 20.31 -15.93
N VAL A 713 25.53 20.44 -14.70
CA VAL A 713 25.76 19.44 -13.63
C VAL A 713 25.35 18.03 -14.08
N GLY A 714 24.24 17.90 -14.81
CA GLY A 714 23.77 16.63 -15.37
C GLY A 714 24.72 16.04 -16.40
N LEU A 715 25.29 16.86 -17.31
CA LEU A 715 26.30 16.39 -18.26
C LEU A 715 27.55 15.87 -17.52
N LEU A 716 28.08 16.63 -16.55
CA LEU A 716 29.25 16.22 -15.77
C LEU A 716 28.99 14.97 -14.92
N GLU A 717 27.80 14.86 -14.30
CA GLU A 717 27.38 13.73 -13.46
C GLU A 717 27.06 12.47 -14.28
N GLU A 718 26.10 12.55 -15.19
CA GLU A 718 25.50 11.39 -15.88
C GLU A 718 26.30 10.95 -17.12
N THR A 719 26.93 11.89 -17.84
CA THR A 719 27.69 11.55 -19.06
C THR A 719 29.15 11.23 -18.77
N PHE A 720 29.78 11.96 -17.84
CA PHE A 720 31.22 11.81 -17.54
C PHE A 720 31.52 11.17 -16.17
N GLY A 721 30.53 10.95 -15.30
CA GLY A 721 30.76 10.31 -14.00
C GLY A 721 31.62 11.15 -13.05
N ILE A 722 31.39 12.47 -13.01
CA ILE A 722 31.91 13.33 -11.94
C ILE A 722 30.96 13.24 -10.74
N ASN A 723 31.51 13.07 -9.54
CA ASN A 723 30.69 13.03 -8.32
C ASN A 723 29.83 14.30 -8.22
N ARG A 724 28.52 14.13 -7.96
CA ARG A 724 27.52 15.21 -7.91
C ARG A 724 27.91 16.42 -7.06
N LYS A 725 28.60 16.21 -5.93
CA LYS A 725 29.07 17.32 -5.08
C LYS A 725 30.12 18.15 -5.83
N ALA A 726 31.15 17.49 -6.38
CA ALA A 726 32.19 18.14 -7.17
C ALA A 726 31.66 18.76 -8.47
N ALA A 727 30.66 18.15 -9.13
CA ALA A 727 30.03 18.70 -10.34
C ALA A 727 29.27 20.00 -10.03
N LYS A 728 28.44 20.03 -8.96
CA LYS A 728 27.77 21.26 -8.49
C LYS A 728 28.76 22.34 -8.06
N GLU A 729 29.80 21.94 -7.34
CA GLU A 729 30.82 22.84 -6.82
C GLU A 729 31.65 23.47 -7.96
N PHE A 730 32.07 22.67 -8.95
CA PHE A 730 32.75 23.15 -10.16
C PHE A 730 31.89 24.14 -10.96
N VAL A 731 30.62 23.79 -11.24
CA VAL A 731 29.71 24.68 -12.00
C VAL A 731 29.51 26.01 -11.26
N ARG A 732 29.30 25.98 -9.94
CA ARG A 732 29.21 27.20 -9.11
C ARG A 732 30.51 28.03 -9.12
N GLU A 733 31.68 27.38 -9.09
CA GLU A 733 32.98 28.05 -9.11
C GLU A 733 33.31 28.71 -10.47
N HIS A 734 32.78 28.17 -11.58
CA HIS A 734 33.11 28.60 -12.95
C HIS A 734 31.88 29.15 -13.69
N GLN A 735 30.82 29.54 -12.96
CA GLN A 735 29.50 29.89 -13.50
C GLN A 735 29.58 30.95 -14.60
N ASN A 736 30.34 32.03 -14.37
CA ASN A 736 30.50 33.11 -15.36
C ASN A 736 31.10 32.63 -16.68
N LEU A 737 32.11 31.74 -16.64
CA LEU A 737 32.76 31.17 -17.83
C LEU A 737 31.85 30.18 -18.56
N ILE A 738 31.01 29.47 -17.80
CA ILE A 738 29.99 28.57 -18.35
C ILE A 738 28.90 29.38 -19.06
N ASP A 739 28.42 30.48 -18.46
CA ASP A 739 27.37 31.31 -19.04
C ASP A 739 27.87 32.16 -20.23
N GLU A 740 29.13 32.61 -20.22
CA GLU A 740 29.79 33.23 -21.37
C GLU A 740 29.89 32.25 -22.55
N HIS A 741 30.39 31.03 -22.32
CA HIS A 741 30.45 29.98 -23.34
C HIS A 741 29.05 29.57 -23.85
N HIS A 742 28.05 29.54 -22.96
CA HIS A 742 26.66 29.31 -23.32
C HIS A 742 26.08 30.42 -24.22
N ALA A 743 26.44 31.69 -23.99
CA ALA A 743 26.06 32.79 -24.86
C ALA A 743 26.74 32.67 -26.25
N GLN A 744 28.03 32.32 -26.28
CA GLN A 744 28.80 32.15 -27.52
C GLN A 744 28.24 31.03 -28.43
N ILE A 745 27.64 29.98 -27.87
CA ILE A 745 27.09 28.83 -28.61
C ILE A 745 25.55 28.81 -28.72
N GLY A 746 24.86 29.87 -28.26
CA GLY A 746 23.41 30.04 -28.40
C GLY A 746 22.54 29.14 -27.50
N VAL A 747 22.91 28.93 -26.23
CA VAL A 747 22.13 28.09 -25.29
C VAL A 747 20.96 28.85 -24.66
N ASP A 748 19.83 28.93 -25.36
CA ASP A 748 18.57 29.48 -24.79
C ASP A 748 18.04 28.66 -23.60
N ASN A 749 18.31 27.35 -23.58
CA ASN A 749 17.85 26.44 -22.54
C ASN A 749 18.84 25.30 -22.31
N GLN A 750 19.66 25.43 -21.26
CA GLN A 750 20.70 24.46 -20.87
C GLN A 750 20.19 23.01 -20.73
N ARG A 751 18.89 22.81 -20.40
CA ARG A 751 18.28 21.48 -20.25
C ARG A 751 17.61 20.96 -21.53
N GLY A 752 17.30 21.86 -22.47
CA GLY A 752 16.85 21.51 -23.82
C GLY A 752 18.00 21.15 -24.75
N HIS A 753 19.10 21.92 -24.70
CA HIS A 753 20.23 21.87 -25.62
C HIS A 753 20.86 20.47 -25.81
N ASN A 754 20.97 19.71 -24.72
CA ASN A 754 21.58 18.38 -24.74
C ASN A 754 20.56 17.24 -24.94
N ARG A 755 19.26 17.55 -25.11
CA ARG A 755 18.20 16.54 -25.09
C ARG A 755 18.13 15.79 -26.41
N GLY A 756 18.37 14.48 -26.36
CA GLY A 756 18.27 13.58 -27.52
C GLY A 756 19.54 13.47 -28.35
N LYS A 757 20.63 14.15 -27.96
CA LYS A 757 21.96 14.01 -28.56
C LYS A 757 22.64 12.73 -28.04
N ASP A 758 23.36 12.02 -28.91
CA ASP A 758 24.23 10.92 -28.50
C ASP A 758 25.59 11.45 -28.05
N ALA A 759 25.94 11.18 -26.79
CA ALA A 759 27.21 11.59 -26.21
C ALA A 759 28.40 10.70 -26.59
N ALA A 760 28.23 9.63 -27.38
CA ALA A 760 29.32 8.70 -27.72
C ALA A 760 30.52 9.40 -28.40
N ALA A 761 30.26 10.26 -29.39
CA ALA A 761 31.31 11.00 -30.09
C ALA A 761 32.03 12.00 -29.17
N LEU A 762 31.28 12.78 -28.39
CA LEU A 762 31.82 13.70 -27.39
C LEU A 762 32.67 12.97 -26.34
N LYS A 763 32.22 11.81 -25.84
CA LYS A 763 32.99 10.98 -24.89
C LYS A 763 34.33 10.54 -25.50
N ALA A 764 34.33 10.08 -26.74
CA ALA A 764 35.55 9.66 -27.44
C ALA A 764 36.53 10.83 -27.66
N PHE A 765 36.02 12.04 -27.92
CA PHE A 765 36.84 13.25 -28.01
C PHE A 765 37.45 13.64 -26.66
N VAL A 766 36.62 13.76 -25.61
CA VAL A 766 37.05 14.14 -24.25
C VAL A 766 38.04 13.13 -23.65
N GLN A 767 37.99 11.85 -24.04
CA GLN A 767 38.98 10.84 -23.66
C GLN A 767 40.36 11.03 -24.34
N ARG A 768 40.40 11.64 -25.53
CA ARG A 768 41.63 11.90 -26.32
C ARG A 768 42.21 13.29 -26.09
N PHE A 769 41.43 14.21 -25.53
CA PHE A 769 41.80 15.60 -25.31
C PHE A 769 42.91 15.76 -24.25
N ASN A 770 44.13 16.06 -24.70
CA ASN A 770 45.25 16.47 -23.85
C ASN A 770 45.41 18.00 -23.90
N PRO A 771 45.21 18.74 -22.79
CA PRO A 771 45.35 20.20 -22.75
C PRO A 771 46.83 20.63 -22.65
N SER A 772 47.68 20.14 -23.54
CA SER A 772 49.14 20.24 -23.40
C SER A 772 49.84 20.53 -24.74
N SER A 773 49.42 21.63 -25.37
CA SER A 773 50.18 22.44 -26.32
C SER A 773 49.67 23.88 -26.19
N ASP A 774 50.57 24.87 -26.16
CA ASP A 774 50.19 26.25 -25.89
C ASP A 774 49.26 26.86 -26.96
N ARG A 775 48.25 27.60 -26.50
CA ARG A 775 47.81 28.82 -27.19
C ARG A 775 48.01 30.00 -26.24
N PHE A 776 48.75 30.98 -26.76
CA PHE A 776 49.30 32.09 -26.01
C PHE A 776 48.24 33.08 -25.50
N LEU A 777 48.64 33.80 -24.45
CA LEU A 777 48.33 35.20 -24.16
C LEU A 777 47.40 35.93 -25.14
N GLY A 778 46.23 36.33 -24.64
CA GLY A 778 45.28 37.26 -25.23
C GLY A 778 44.34 37.77 -24.15
#